data_AF-A0A2A6LNB2-F1
#
_entry.id   AF-A0A2A6LNB2-F1
#
_cell.length_a   1.000
_cell.length_b   1.000
_cell.length_c   1.000
_cell.angle_alpha   90.00
_cell.angle_beta   90.00
_cell.angle_gamma   90.00
#
_symmetry.space_group_name_H-M   'P 1'
#
loop_
_entity.id
_entity.type
_entity.pdbx_description
1 polymer ?
#
loop_
_entity_poly.entity_id
_entity_poly.type
_entity_poly.pdbx_seq_one_letter_code
_entity_poly.pdbx_strand_id
1 'polypeptide(L)'
;MAIKRHTIIVEGTLSFRMQRVAAARAGDHGRDVSTLPLLAARLAGGFARPADHATLVPIVARALSELAFEELEPVKTRPGMARAVLASLARIWAAEIRFDDLRYASARLRDLGRIEAYLHSHLPIGALLPRDLRDRAIAGVAHARATVGNLQFHRLISIDPLWRPLIKALASVVEITWDAPGTRDRSWFPGTILPTTIEPPQDLICDVCADPRAEVVEALRWGRELLSDGKIQASDIAITSADLGPWDDHMLVLAADADLPVHFASGVSALSTRAGQACAALADVMINGLSQDRVRRLSLLSPYLSEAVPADWMKGIPTEAGLFEPERWASSLEPLLRSDGSSIAATLMPVLRDLDVGPQAAVKLGETLLRGKSLGLWQEALRLGPAAAMEMTLTSLRIADKSDPANKVVWARAADLVGAPRKHMRLLGLSSRSWPRADGVAPLLPDHVLSERDLVDLPRLERDRLAFEILVSHPGSRVALSRSRRSADGAFLARSALLQRKVTERPLTRTRTPEHAFSEGDRLLARIDDALRLPRIQGVVSCWTDWTIRPEPTPHDGGFRRDHPAVARALSMPQSATSLRRLLRDPLGFVWLRALGMTAPELAVEPLQLDPVTFGDLVHELLRLAIERIEPTPGLVGATPEEIDNALGAAARDIAERWPLTQAVPPRLLWLDTIEEARRRARRGLTIDERFGPGTRSFSEVPFGNPQSPAERIDPWDERQEIVIGQSGIRLKGRIDRVDVKADRRGVRMSDYKTGTTPRNVRDVILDGGAEVQRALYAITIRRLIPEARTIITRLVYLDTMGPAAGLDGDILERAEEMLLHFIDIAVEGLRSGVAYPGPDAFAGYNDLRIALPAALDRYRGRKEEGFKAAQQRLVPLWDEP
;
A
#
# COMPACT_ATOMS: atom_id res chain seq x y z
N MET A 1 17.58 -40.89 41.96
CA MET A 1 18.05 -41.38 40.65
C MET A 1 19.16 -40.47 40.16
N ALA A 2 20.31 -41.02 39.77
CA ALA A 2 21.37 -40.20 39.15
C ALA A 2 20.87 -39.67 37.81
N ILE A 3 20.87 -38.34 37.63
CA ILE A 3 20.44 -37.69 36.39
C ILE A 3 21.44 -38.09 35.30
N LYS A 4 20.99 -38.90 34.32
CA LYS A 4 21.83 -39.32 33.20
C LYS A 4 21.74 -38.29 32.07
N ARG A 5 22.85 -37.59 31.81
CA ARG A 5 22.92 -36.62 30.71
C ARG A 5 22.83 -37.32 29.36
N HIS A 6 22.02 -36.77 28.46
CA HIS A 6 21.98 -37.15 27.05
C HIS A 6 21.51 -35.96 26.22
N THR A 7 21.85 -35.95 24.94
CA THR A 7 21.56 -34.83 24.02
C THR A 7 20.81 -35.32 22.80
N ILE A 8 19.76 -34.59 22.43
CA ILE A 8 19.02 -34.79 21.19
C ILE A 8 19.42 -33.75 20.16
N ILE A 9 19.83 -34.23 19.00
CA ILE A 9 20.17 -33.40 17.85
C ILE A 9 18.95 -33.32 16.94
N VAL A 10 18.52 -32.09 16.69
CA VAL A 10 17.37 -31.77 15.84
C VAL A 10 17.77 -30.79 14.75
N GLU A 11 16.92 -30.68 13.72
CA GLU A 11 16.99 -29.65 12.69
C GLU A 11 15.71 -28.80 12.74
N GLY A 12 15.86 -27.48 12.63
CA GLY A 12 14.73 -26.54 12.65
C GLY A 12 14.21 -26.16 14.04
N THR A 13 13.55 -25.01 14.09
CA THR A 13 12.99 -24.42 15.32
C THR A 13 11.81 -25.20 15.88
N LEU A 14 11.00 -25.82 15.01
CA LEU A 14 9.83 -26.60 15.39
C LEU A 14 10.23 -27.83 16.23
N SER A 15 11.10 -28.69 15.70
CA SER A 15 11.59 -29.86 16.41
C SER A 15 12.31 -29.51 17.70
N PHE A 16 13.10 -28.42 17.69
CA PHE A 16 13.74 -27.91 18.91
C PHE A 16 12.73 -27.60 20.01
N ARG A 17 11.65 -26.85 19.70
CA ARG A 17 10.60 -26.55 20.67
C ARG A 17 9.84 -27.81 21.11
N MET A 18 9.48 -28.68 20.16
CA MET A 18 8.73 -29.90 20.46
C MET A 18 9.51 -30.89 21.34
N GLN A 19 10.81 -31.04 21.14
CA GLN A 19 11.65 -31.92 21.99
C GLN A 19 11.84 -31.36 23.40
N ARG A 20 11.90 -30.03 23.56
CA ARG A 20 11.88 -29.40 24.90
C ARG A 20 10.56 -29.64 25.63
N VAL A 21 9.44 -29.57 24.92
CA VAL A 21 8.12 -29.88 25.50
C VAL A 21 8.01 -31.36 25.87
N ALA A 22 8.51 -32.26 25.01
CA ALA A 22 8.56 -33.69 25.33
C ALA A 22 9.41 -33.96 26.59
N ALA A 23 10.57 -33.31 26.72
CA ALA A 23 11.42 -33.40 27.90
C ALA A 23 10.68 -32.95 29.17
N ALA A 24 10.01 -31.80 29.10
CA ALA A 24 9.24 -31.25 30.21
C ALA A 24 8.08 -32.17 30.63
N ARG A 25 7.34 -32.73 29.67
CA ARG A 25 6.24 -33.68 29.93
C ARG A 25 6.73 -34.99 30.56
N ALA A 26 7.92 -35.44 30.20
CA ALA A 26 8.53 -36.66 30.73
C ALA A 26 9.27 -36.47 32.07
N GLY A 27 9.41 -35.22 32.57
CA GLY A 27 10.25 -34.94 33.74
C GLY A 27 11.74 -35.22 33.50
N ASP A 28 12.19 -35.16 32.24
CA ASP A 28 13.53 -35.56 31.83
C ASP A 28 14.55 -34.43 32.03
N HIS A 29 14.99 -34.26 33.27
CA HIS A 29 15.95 -33.23 33.67
C HIS A 29 17.38 -33.46 33.10
N GLY A 30 17.67 -34.63 32.53
CA GLY A 30 18.98 -34.97 31.97
C GLY A 30 19.12 -34.70 30.47
N ARG A 31 18.00 -34.40 29.79
CA ARG A 31 17.96 -34.18 28.35
C ARG A 31 18.36 -32.75 27.98
N ASP A 32 19.30 -32.64 27.06
CA ASP A 32 19.56 -31.40 26.31
C ASP A 32 19.07 -31.52 24.87
N VAL A 33 18.73 -30.40 24.25
CA VAL A 33 18.30 -30.33 22.85
C VAL A 33 19.21 -29.35 22.12
N SER A 34 19.82 -29.79 21.02
CA SER A 34 20.85 -29.03 20.32
C SER A 34 20.82 -29.27 18.80
N THR A 35 21.67 -28.55 18.08
CA THR A 35 21.95 -28.76 16.65
C THR A 35 23.39 -29.24 16.49
N LEU A 36 23.77 -29.78 15.33
CA LEU A 36 25.16 -30.22 15.10
C LEU A 36 26.21 -29.10 15.33
N PRO A 37 26.02 -27.85 14.84
CA PRO A 37 26.94 -26.76 15.14
C PRO A 37 27.04 -26.43 16.64
N LEU A 38 25.91 -26.46 17.36
CA LEU A 38 25.90 -26.17 18.81
C LEU A 38 26.50 -27.32 19.64
N LEU A 39 26.30 -28.56 19.21
CA LEU A 39 26.98 -29.74 19.76
C LEU A 39 28.50 -29.59 19.59
N ALA A 40 28.95 -29.25 18.39
CA ALA A 40 30.37 -29.04 18.11
C ALA A 40 30.95 -27.89 18.96
N ALA A 41 30.25 -26.77 19.08
CA ALA A 41 30.65 -25.67 19.96
C ALA A 41 30.82 -26.10 21.42
N ARG A 42 29.87 -26.88 21.95
CA ARG A 42 29.95 -27.40 23.32
C ARG A 42 31.17 -28.29 23.54
N LEU A 43 31.55 -29.10 22.54
CA LEU A 43 32.72 -29.97 22.59
C LEU A 43 34.04 -29.21 22.37
N ALA A 44 34.03 -28.16 21.55
CA ALA A 44 35.17 -27.28 21.29
C ALA A 44 35.55 -26.40 22.49
N GLY A 45 34.64 -26.25 23.46
CA GLY A 45 34.82 -25.55 24.74
C GLY A 45 33.76 -24.47 24.99
N GLY A 46 33.51 -24.14 26.26
CA GLY A 46 32.41 -23.23 26.66
C GLY A 46 32.48 -21.79 26.14
N PHE A 47 33.61 -21.38 25.57
CA PHE A 47 33.82 -20.06 24.97
C PHE A 47 33.76 -20.07 23.43
N ALA A 48 33.62 -21.25 22.81
CA ALA A 48 33.49 -21.39 21.37
C ALA A 48 32.03 -21.25 20.94
N ARG A 49 31.79 -20.61 19.79
CA ARG A 49 30.48 -20.51 19.15
C ARG A 49 30.62 -20.65 17.63
N PRO A 50 29.58 -21.15 16.93
CA PRO A 50 29.55 -21.05 15.48
C PRO A 50 29.52 -19.57 15.07
N ALA A 51 30.30 -19.22 14.03
CA ALA A 51 30.19 -17.92 13.40
C ALA A 51 28.83 -17.81 12.71
N ASP A 52 28.04 -16.80 13.13
CA ASP A 52 26.70 -16.54 12.64
C ASP A 52 26.72 -15.54 11.46
N HIS A 53 25.63 -15.52 10.68
CA HIS A 53 25.49 -14.61 9.55
C HIS A 53 25.73 -13.14 9.92
N ALA A 54 25.27 -12.73 11.11
CA ALA A 54 25.49 -11.41 11.67
C ALA A 54 26.97 -11.03 11.80
N THR A 55 27.84 -12.00 12.11
CA THR A 55 29.29 -11.81 12.17
C THR A 55 29.92 -11.92 10.78
N LEU A 56 29.51 -12.90 9.97
CA LEU A 56 30.18 -13.24 8.72
C LEU A 56 29.92 -12.24 7.60
N VAL A 57 28.67 -11.77 7.42
CA VAL A 57 28.32 -10.88 6.28
C VAL A 57 29.13 -9.57 6.28
N PRO A 58 29.29 -8.84 7.40
CA PRO A 58 30.12 -7.64 7.43
C PRO A 58 31.60 -7.91 7.08
N ILE A 59 32.15 -9.03 7.56
CA ILE A 59 33.55 -9.39 7.27
C ILE A 59 33.72 -9.74 5.79
N VAL A 60 32.78 -10.48 5.20
CA VAL A 60 32.78 -10.76 3.74
C VAL A 60 32.66 -9.47 2.93
N ALA A 61 31.78 -8.53 3.33
CA ALA A 61 31.65 -7.24 2.66
C ALA A 61 32.98 -6.45 2.70
N ARG A 62 33.67 -6.47 3.85
CA ARG A 62 34.99 -5.87 4.02
C ARG A 62 36.05 -6.56 3.14
N ALA A 63 36.05 -7.90 3.10
CA ALA A 63 36.93 -8.66 2.22
C ALA A 63 36.73 -8.29 0.74
N LEU A 64 35.48 -8.14 0.30
CA LEU A 64 35.16 -7.72 -1.06
C LEU A 64 35.67 -6.30 -1.39
N SER A 65 35.78 -5.42 -0.39
CA SER A 65 36.30 -4.06 -0.56
C SER A 65 37.83 -3.97 -0.53
N GLU A 66 38.50 -4.78 0.30
CA GLU A 66 39.94 -4.67 0.55
C GLU A 66 40.78 -5.59 -0.35
N LEU A 67 40.22 -6.70 -0.82
CA LEU A 67 40.94 -7.67 -1.62
C LEU A 67 40.77 -7.41 -3.13
N ALA A 68 41.77 -7.85 -3.88
CA ALA A 68 41.72 -7.98 -5.33
C ALA A 68 41.47 -9.45 -5.71
N PHE A 69 40.57 -9.65 -6.67
CA PHE A 69 40.12 -10.96 -7.13
C PHE A 69 40.52 -11.20 -8.58
N GLU A 70 40.69 -12.46 -8.96
CA GLU A 70 41.00 -12.85 -10.34
C GLU A 70 39.73 -12.83 -11.21
N GLU A 71 38.62 -13.34 -10.68
CA GLU A 71 37.38 -13.56 -11.41
C GLU A 71 36.19 -12.83 -10.79
N LEU A 72 36.14 -12.70 -9.45
CA LEU A 72 35.04 -12.00 -8.76
C LEU A 72 35.15 -10.47 -8.84
N GLU A 73 36.26 -9.93 -9.34
CA GLU A 73 36.56 -8.49 -9.35
C GLU A 73 35.47 -7.64 -10.02
N PRO A 74 34.96 -7.99 -11.23
CA PRO A 74 33.97 -7.17 -11.93
C PRO A 74 32.59 -7.13 -11.24
N VAL A 75 32.34 -8.05 -10.30
CA VAL A 75 31.04 -8.19 -9.62
C VAL A 75 31.10 -7.91 -8.12
N LYS A 76 32.28 -7.60 -7.56
CA LYS A 76 32.48 -7.45 -6.11
C LYS A 76 31.64 -6.35 -5.46
N THR A 77 31.28 -5.31 -6.22
CA THR A 77 30.49 -4.15 -5.77
C THR A 77 28.98 -4.31 -5.97
N ARG A 78 28.52 -5.44 -6.54
CA ARG A 78 27.09 -5.64 -6.84
C ARG A 78 26.25 -5.75 -5.55
N PRO A 79 25.03 -5.19 -5.53
CA PRO A 79 24.13 -5.35 -4.39
C PRO A 79 23.89 -6.84 -4.08
N GLY A 80 24.05 -7.21 -2.81
CA GLY A 80 23.87 -8.60 -2.36
C GLY A 80 25.06 -9.54 -2.61
N MET A 81 26.16 -9.07 -3.17
CA MET A 81 27.35 -9.89 -3.44
C MET A 81 27.89 -10.58 -2.18
N ALA A 82 27.99 -9.87 -1.05
CA ALA A 82 28.44 -10.47 0.21
C ALA A 82 27.57 -11.67 0.66
N ARG A 83 26.25 -11.60 0.43
CA ARG A 83 25.33 -12.71 0.73
C ARG A 83 25.52 -13.86 -0.25
N ALA A 84 25.68 -13.57 -1.54
CA ALA A 84 25.93 -14.59 -2.55
C ALA A 84 27.23 -15.36 -2.27
N VAL A 85 28.31 -14.65 -1.91
CA VAL A 85 29.59 -15.24 -1.48
C VAL A 85 29.40 -16.13 -0.26
N LEU A 86 28.76 -15.62 0.79
CA LEU A 86 28.56 -16.40 2.01
C LEU A 86 27.68 -17.65 1.78
N ALA A 87 26.65 -17.54 0.94
CA ALA A 87 25.81 -18.69 0.56
C ALA A 87 26.61 -19.75 -0.22
N SER A 88 27.52 -19.32 -1.09
CA SER A 88 28.44 -20.22 -1.81
C SER A 88 29.47 -20.87 -0.89
N LEU A 89 30.08 -20.11 0.02
CA LEU A 89 30.98 -20.64 1.04
C LEU A 89 30.26 -21.68 1.93
N ALA A 90 29.02 -21.41 2.34
CA ALA A 90 28.24 -22.35 3.14
C ALA A 90 28.01 -23.70 2.43
N ARG A 91 27.76 -23.70 1.10
CA ARG A 91 27.65 -24.94 0.31
C ARG A 91 29.00 -25.69 0.28
N ILE A 92 30.11 -25.00 0.05
CA ILE A 92 31.46 -25.58 0.05
C ILE A 92 31.82 -26.17 1.42
N TRP A 93 31.48 -25.47 2.51
CA TRP A 93 31.69 -25.94 3.86
C TRP A 93 30.88 -27.21 4.15
N ALA A 94 29.57 -27.20 3.84
CA ALA A 94 28.70 -28.36 4.05
C ALA A 94 29.20 -29.60 3.29
N ALA A 95 29.70 -29.42 2.07
CA ALA A 95 30.22 -30.49 1.21
C ALA A 95 31.62 -31.01 1.61
N GLU A 96 32.28 -30.41 2.59
CA GLU A 96 33.65 -30.76 2.99
C GLU A 96 34.73 -30.55 1.88
N ILE A 97 34.46 -29.75 0.84
CA ILE A 97 35.42 -29.42 -0.24
C ILE A 97 36.51 -28.43 0.22
N ARG A 98 37.79 -28.73 -0.01
CA ARG A 98 38.89 -27.79 0.30
C ARG A 98 39.27 -26.96 -0.94
N PHE A 99 39.68 -25.71 -0.74
CA PHE A 99 40.08 -24.81 -1.82
C PHE A 99 41.41 -25.18 -2.50
N ASP A 100 42.24 -26.00 -1.84
CA ASP A 100 43.52 -26.51 -2.35
C ASP A 100 43.39 -27.85 -3.10
N ASP A 101 42.17 -28.38 -3.26
CA ASP A 101 41.93 -29.63 -3.97
C ASP A 101 42.11 -29.45 -5.50
N LEU A 102 43.11 -30.13 -6.05
CA LEU A 102 43.48 -30.07 -7.46
C LEU A 102 42.34 -30.51 -8.40
N ARG A 103 41.37 -31.29 -7.91
CA ARG A 103 40.19 -31.72 -8.70
C ARG A 103 39.27 -30.56 -9.07
N TYR A 104 39.36 -29.44 -8.35
CA TYR A 104 38.43 -28.32 -8.45
C TYR A 104 39.16 -26.99 -8.73
N ALA A 105 40.34 -27.03 -9.33
CA ALA A 105 41.14 -25.82 -9.56
C ALA A 105 40.44 -24.82 -10.50
N SER A 106 39.99 -23.68 -9.96
CA SER A 106 39.42 -22.56 -10.73
C SER A 106 39.81 -21.22 -10.10
N ALA A 107 39.85 -20.15 -10.91
CA ALA A 107 40.13 -18.79 -10.42
C ALA A 107 39.08 -18.36 -9.39
N ARG A 108 37.80 -18.63 -9.67
CA ARG A 108 36.71 -18.39 -8.72
C ARG A 108 36.87 -19.07 -7.37
N LEU A 109 37.30 -20.33 -7.32
CA LEU A 109 37.52 -21.02 -6.05
C LEU A 109 38.73 -20.46 -5.29
N ARG A 110 39.79 -20.02 -6.00
CA ARG A 110 40.89 -19.29 -5.36
C ARG A 110 40.42 -17.98 -4.75
N ASP A 111 39.58 -17.22 -5.44
CA ASP A 111 38.99 -15.99 -4.90
C ASP A 111 38.15 -16.25 -3.65
N LEU A 112 37.29 -17.27 -3.66
CA LEU A 112 36.51 -17.67 -2.48
C LEU A 112 37.42 -18.14 -1.32
N GLY A 113 38.50 -18.86 -1.62
CA GLY A 113 39.51 -19.25 -0.63
C GLY A 113 40.25 -18.06 -0.02
N ARG A 114 40.54 -17.00 -0.79
CA ARG A 114 41.09 -15.74 -0.26
C ARG A 114 40.12 -15.06 0.71
N ILE A 115 38.83 -15.07 0.40
CA ILE A 115 37.78 -14.54 1.31
C ILE A 115 37.72 -15.39 2.58
N GLU A 116 37.81 -16.72 2.48
CA GLU A 116 37.85 -17.60 3.66
C GLU A 116 39.09 -17.32 4.53
N ALA A 117 40.28 -17.16 3.95
CA ALA A 117 41.49 -16.79 4.69
C ALA A 117 41.35 -15.43 5.40
N TYR A 118 40.68 -14.48 4.74
CA TYR A 118 40.36 -13.19 5.32
C TYR A 118 39.38 -13.30 6.50
N LEU A 119 38.37 -14.17 6.39
CA LEU A 119 37.44 -14.47 7.50
C LEU A 119 38.20 -14.96 8.73
N HIS A 120 39.10 -15.94 8.57
CA HIS A 120 39.89 -16.47 9.70
C HIS A 120 40.66 -15.37 10.44
N SER A 121 41.20 -14.38 9.71
CA SER A 121 42.01 -13.31 10.30
C SER A 121 41.19 -12.22 11.00
N HIS A 122 39.86 -12.18 10.79
CA HIS A 122 38.98 -11.10 11.25
C HIS A 122 37.82 -11.57 12.11
N LEU A 123 37.72 -12.87 12.41
CA LEU A 123 36.68 -13.40 13.29
C LEU A 123 36.92 -12.93 14.73
N PRO A 124 35.85 -12.55 15.46
CA PRO A 124 35.94 -12.30 16.90
C PRO A 124 36.43 -13.54 17.65
N ILE A 125 37.12 -13.32 18.76
CA ILE A 125 37.60 -14.40 19.63
C ILE A 125 36.43 -15.32 20.01
N GLY A 126 36.63 -16.63 19.83
CA GLY A 126 35.63 -17.67 20.13
C GLY A 126 34.62 -17.95 19.01
N ALA A 127 34.51 -17.10 17.99
CA ALA A 127 33.72 -17.40 16.80
C ALA A 127 34.54 -18.24 15.81
N LEU A 128 34.04 -19.42 15.44
CA LEU A 128 34.75 -20.35 14.57
C LEU A 128 33.97 -20.62 13.28
N LEU A 129 34.69 -20.75 12.16
CA LEU A 129 34.11 -21.26 10.93
C LEU A 129 33.71 -22.73 11.11
N PRO A 130 32.79 -23.26 10.27
CA PRO A 130 32.23 -24.59 10.49
C PRO A 130 33.26 -25.73 10.55
N ARG A 131 34.34 -25.66 9.75
CA ARG A 131 35.44 -26.65 9.77
C ARG A 131 36.29 -26.54 11.03
N ASP A 132 36.74 -25.34 11.39
CA ASP A 132 37.53 -25.13 12.61
C ASP A 132 36.76 -25.56 13.86
N LEU A 133 35.45 -25.27 13.87
CA LEU A 133 34.56 -25.66 14.95
C LEU A 133 34.49 -27.19 15.07
N ARG A 134 34.34 -27.89 13.94
CA ARG A 134 34.35 -29.35 13.89
C ARG A 134 35.70 -29.91 14.35
N ASP A 135 36.82 -29.40 13.84
CA ASP A 135 38.15 -29.93 14.13
C ASP A 135 38.50 -29.74 15.61
N ARG A 136 38.15 -28.57 16.16
CA ARG A 136 38.28 -28.30 17.60
C ARG A 136 37.35 -29.17 18.44
N ALA A 137 36.13 -29.45 17.96
CA ALA A 137 35.21 -30.38 18.61
C ALA A 137 35.76 -31.81 18.63
N ILE A 138 36.38 -32.27 17.53
CA ILE A 138 37.03 -33.59 17.44
C ILE A 138 38.12 -33.73 18.50
N ALA A 139 38.95 -32.70 18.69
CA ALA A 139 39.97 -32.68 19.74
C ALA A 139 39.37 -32.78 21.16
N GLY A 140 38.14 -32.31 21.37
CA GLY A 140 37.41 -32.36 22.64
C GLY A 140 36.56 -33.62 22.88
N VAL A 141 36.53 -34.58 21.95
CA VAL A 141 35.64 -35.76 22.02
C VAL A 141 35.85 -36.62 23.27
N ALA A 142 37.06 -36.64 23.84
CA ALA A 142 37.35 -37.33 25.09
C ALA A 142 36.44 -36.89 26.25
N HIS A 143 35.91 -35.66 26.21
CA HIS A 143 35.01 -35.12 27.23
C HIS A 143 33.52 -35.39 26.97
N ALA A 144 33.16 -36.02 25.83
CA ALA A 144 31.77 -36.15 25.39
C ALA A 144 30.84 -36.82 26.42
N ARG A 145 31.30 -37.86 27.12
CA ARG A 145 30.52 -38.53 28.18
C ARG A 145 30.07 -37.58 29.28
N ALA A 146 30.95 -36.66 29.68
CA ALA A 146 30.66 -35.68 30.73
C ALA A 146 29.87 -34.49 30.21
N THR A 147 30.11 -34.05 28.97
CA THR A 147 29.57 -32.78 28.44
C THR A 147 28.23 -32.93 27.72
N VAL A 148 28.05 -33.99 26.93
CA VAL A 148 26.88 -34.18 26.05
C VAL A 148 26.14 -35.50 26.31
N GLY A 149 26.83 -36.49 26.90
CA GLY A 149 26.25 -37.81 27.17
C GLY A 149 25.92 -38.59 25.89
N ASN A 150 24.99 -39.55 25.99
CA ASN A 150 24.52 -40.30 24.82
C ASN A 150 23.81 -39.36 23.83
N LEU A 151 23.93 -39.66 22.54
CA LEU A 151 23.39 -38.82 21.47
C LEU A 151 22.23 -39.52 20.75
N GLN A 152 21.18 -38.76 20.49
CA GLN A 152 20.07 -39.18 19.62
C GLN A 152 19.89 -38.18 18.49
N PHE A 153 20.06 -38.61 17.26
CA PHE A 153 19.72 -37.82 16.08
C PHE A 153 18.25 -38.04 15.78
N HIS A 154 17.45 -37.01 16.02
CA HIS A 154 16.00 -37.10 15.95
C HIS A 154 15.50 -36.63 14.60
N ARG A 155 15.06 -37.59 13.79
CA ARG A 155 14.32 -37.37 12.54
C ARG A 155 15.04 -36.53 11.48
N LEU A 156 16.36 -36.57 11.47
CA LEU A 156 17.17 -35.90 10.46
C LEU A 156 17.13 -36.69 9.15
N ILE A 157 16.75 -36.04 8.03
CA ILE A 157 16.72 -36.68 6.70
C ILE A 157 18.14 -37.00 6.24
N SER A 158 19.04 -36.01 6.36
CA SER A 158 20.44 -36.07 5.95
C SER A 158 21.31 -35.34 6.96
N ILE A 159 22.61 -35.67 6.96
CA ILE A 159 23.63 -34.94 7.70
C ILE A 159 24.72 -34.54 6.71
N ASP A 160 25.04 -33.25 6.69
CA ASP A 160 26.05 -32.68 5.81
C ASP A 160 27.40 -33.41 5.98
N PRO A 161 28.12 -33.70 4.87
CA PRO A 161 29.45 -34.32 4.89
C PRO A 161 30.39 -33.72 5.94
N LEU A 162 30.38 -32.39 6.07
CA LEU A 162 31.14 -31.64 7.07
C LEU A 162 31.14 -32.29 8.47
N TRP A 163 29.99 -32.72 8.97
CA TRP A 163 29.85 -33.19 10.36
C TRP A 163 30.16 -34.68 10.54
N ARG A 164 30.26 -35.45 9.46
CA ARG A 164 30.46 -36.91 9.51
C ARG A 164 31.75 -37.33 10.23
N PRO A 165 32.91 -36.64 10.06
CA PRO A 165 34.12 -36.96 10.82
C PRO A 165 33.94 -36.82 12.35
N LEU A 166 33.24 -35.78 12.80
CA LEU A 166 32.95 -35.57 14.23
C LEU A 166 32.05 -36.69 14.77
N ILE A 167 31.03 -37.10 14.00
CA ILE A 167 30.12 -38.18 14.38
C ILE A 167 30.89 -39.51 14.50
N LYS A 168 31.82 -39.79 13.58
CA LYS A 168 32.72 -40.95 13.65
C LYS A 168 33.59 -40.94 14.89
N ALA A 169 34.19 -39.81 15.23
CA ALA A 169 34.96 -39.67 16.46
C ALA A 169 34.08 -39.89 17.71
N LEU A 170 32.90 -39.28 17.76
CA LEU A 170 31.98 -39.39 18.90
C LEU A 170 31.49 -40.82 19.15
N ALA A 171 31.23 -41.59 18.08
CA ALA A 171 30.75 -42.97 18.18
C ALA A 171 31.75 -43.91 18.90
N SER A 172 33.03 -43.53 18.97
CA SER A 172 34.04 -44.29 19.74
C SER A 172 33.96 -44.06 21.25
N VAL A 173 33.27 -43.00 21.70
CA VAL A 173 33.26 -42.57 23.12
C VAL A 173 31.86 -42.63 23.74
N VAL A 174 30.82 -42.28 22.97
CA VAL A 174 29.41 -42.26 23.42
C VAL A 174 28.53 -43.07 22.48
N GLU A 175 27.43 -43.58 23.02
CA GLU A 175 26.41 -44.23 22.21
C GLU A 175 25.68 -43.18 21.35
N ILE A 176 25.54 -43.48 20.06
CA ILE A 176 24.82 -42.63 19.11
C ILE A 176 23.72 -43.46 18.45
N THR A 177 22.49 -42.95 18.55
CA THR A 177 21.32 -43.51 17.87
C THR A 177 20.78 -42.51 16.86
N TRP A 178 20.24 -43.00 15.75
CA TRP A 178 19.60 -42.15 14.74
C TRP A 178 18.21 -42.68 14.39
N ASP A 179 17.19 -41.91 14.77
CA ASP A 179 15.82 -42.03 14.24
C ASP A 179 15.81 -41.38 12.85
N ALA A 180 16.04 -42.19 11.81
CA ALA A 180 16.36 -41.71 10.47
C ALA A 180 15.20 -41.93 9.49
N PRO A 181 14.37 -40.92 9.21
CA PRO A 181 13.16 -41.08 8.42
C PRO A 181 13.47 -41.21 6.92
N GLY A 182 12.63 -41.96 6.21
CA GLY A 182 12.72 -42.11 4.76
C GLY A 182 13.86 -43.01 4.28
N THR A 183 13.88 -43.25 2.97
CA THR A 183 14.76 -44.20 2.31
C THR A 183 16.00 -43.51 1.73
N ARG A 184 17.11 -43.52 2.47
CA ARG A 184 18.40 -42.98 2.02
C ARG A 184 19.54 -43.90 2.46
N ASP A 185 20.61 -43.94 1.66
CA ASP A 185 21.83 -44.64 2.07
C ASP A 185 22.47 -43.94 3.28
N ARG A 186 22.71 -44.73 4.32
CA ARG A 186 23.30 -44.32 5.60
C ARG A 186 24.44 -45.25 6.01
N SER A 187 24.99 -46.01 5.06
CA SER A 187 26.11 -46.94 5.25
C SER A 187 27.34 -46.31 5.91
N TRP A 188 27.53 -45.00 5.76
CA TRP A 188 28.64 -44.26 6.39
C TRP A 188 28.49 -44.09 7.91
N PHE A 189 27.27 -44.22 8.46
CA PHE A 189 26.97 -43.89 9.85
C PHE A 189 27.44 -45.02 10.80
N PRO A 190 28.29 -44.71 11.80
CA PRO A 190 28.92 -45.72 12.66
C PRO A 190 28.05 -46.16 13.86
N GLY A 191 26.94 -45.46 14.12
CA GLY A 191 26.06 -45.74 15.26
C GLY A 191 24.87 -46.64 14.92
N THR A 192 23.91 -46.72 15.83
CA THR A 192 22.70 -47.55 15.64
C THR A 192 21.60 -46.76 14.94
N ILE A 193 21.15 -47.24 13.78
CA ILE A 193 19.96 -46.71 13.11
C ILE A 193 18.73 -47.36 13.73
N LEU A 194 17.81 -46.55 14.22
CA LEU A 194 16.55 -47.02 14.78
C LEU A 194 15.59 -47.38 13.63
N PRO A 195 14.90 -48.53 13.69
CA PRO A 195 13.93 -48.91 12.68
C PRO A 195 12.80 -47.88 12.63
N THR A 196 12.53 -47.37 11.43
CA THR A 196 11.38 -46.47 11.19
C THR A 196 10.22 -47.30 10.66
N THR A 197 9.12 -47.34 11.40
CA THR A 197 7.86 -47.88 10.87
C THR A 197 7.33 -46.93 9.81
N ILE A 198 7.00 -47.48 8.64
CA ILE A 198 6.43 -46.75 7.50
C ILE A 198 5.09 -47.43 7.21
N GLU A 199 4.01 -46.64 7.17
CA GLU A 199 2.70 -47.14 6.75
C GLU A 199 2.43 -46.65 5.32
N PRO A 200 2.25 -47.54 4.33
CA PRO A 200 1.97 -47.10 2.98
C PRO A 200 0.62 -46.37 2.95
N PRO A 201 0.53 -45.16 2.38
CA PRO A 201 -0.72 -44.44 2.32
C PRO A 201 -1.72 -45.19 1.45
N GLN A 202 -2.96 -45.33 1.91
CA GLN A 202 -4.07 -45.90 1.15
C GLN A 202 -5.03 -44.77 0.74
N ASP A 203 -5.42 -44.76 -0.54
CA ASP A 203 -6.49 -43.91 -1.12
C ASP A 203 -6.43 -42.42 -0.78
N LEU A 204 -5.35 -41.74 -1.19
CA LEU A 204 -5.19 -40.30 -0.99
C LEU A 204 -6.11 -39.49 -1.93
N ILE A 205 -6.77 -38.49 -1.36
CA ILE A 205 -7.56 -37.51 -2.12
C ILE A 205 -6.79 -36.19 -2.18
N CYS A 206 -6.67 -35.63 -3.39
CA CYS A 206 -6.11 -34.31 -3.63
C CYS A 206 -7.19 -33.32 -4.03
N ASP A 207 -7.49 -32.36 -3.16
CA ASP A 207 -8.40 -31.27 -3.46
C ASP A 207 -7.77 -30.30 -4.45
N VAL A 208 -8.47 -30.05 -5.57
CA VAL A 208 -8.02 -29.12 -6.61
C VAL A 208 -8.75 -27.79 -6.44
N CYS A 209 -8.02 -26.80 -5.96
CA CYS A 209 -8.51 -25.45 -5.63
C CYS A 209 -8.26 -24.47 -6.79
N ALA A 210 -8.95 -23.33 -6.78
CA ALA A 210 -8.81 -22.33 -7.85
C ALA A 210 -7.42 -21.67 -7.87
N ASP A 211 -6.95 -21.21 -6.72
CA ASP A 211 -5.74 -20.41 -6.51
C ASP A 211 -5.19 -20.65 -5.08
N PRO A 212 -3.99 -20.13 -4.71
CA PRO A 212 -3.41 -20.34 -3.38
C PRO A 212 -4.30 -19.86 -2.24
N ARG A 213 -5.06 -18.78 -2.42
CA ARG A 213 -6.02 -18.29 -1.41
C ARG A 213 -7.12 -19.32 -1.16
N ALA A 214 -7.71 -19.88 -2.22
CA ALA A 214 -8.72 -20.92 -2.10
C ALA A 214 -8.17 -22.18 -1.43
N GLU A 215 -6.90 -22.51 -1.67
CA GLU A 215 -6.23 -23.63 -1.01
C GLU A 215 -6.06 -23.41 0.51
N VAL A 216 -5.71 -22.19 0.94
CA VAL A 216 -5.71 -21.81 2.36
C VAL A 216 -7.10 -21.89 2.97
N VAL A 217 -8.13 -21.38 2.27
CA VAL A 217 -9.52 -21.48 2.73
C VAL A 217 -9.90 -22.94 3.01
N GLU A 218 -9.61 -23.84 2.09
CA GLU A 218 -9.89 -25.27 2.27
C GLU A 218 -9.04 -25.90 3.38
N ALA A 219 -7.79 -25.45 3.56
CA ALA A 219 -6.97 -25.90 4.68
C ALA A 219 -7.50 -25.46 6.04
N LEU A 220 -8.02 -24.23 6.15
CA LEU A 220 -8.62 -23.72 7.39
C LEU A 220 -10.01 -24.31 7.66
N ARG A 221 -10.81 -24.59 6.61
CA ARG A 221 -12.08 -25.34 6.74
C ARG A 221 -11.82 -26.73 7.30
N TRP A 222 -10.85 -27.43 6.72
CA TRP A 222 -10.38 -28.74 7.21
C TRP A 222 -9.86 -28.68 8.65
N GLY A 223 -9.04 -27.68 8.98
CA GLY A 223 -8.56 -27.48 10.35
C GLY A 223 -9.69 -27.23 11.35
N ARG A 224 -10.71 -26.43 10.96
CA ARG A 224 -11.89 -26.16 11.78
C ARG A 224 -12.74 -27.40 11.98
N GLU A 225 -12.98 -28.18 10.92
CA GLU A 225 -13.72 -29.44 10.98
C GLU A 225 -13.10 -30.36 12.04
N LEU A 226 -11.78 -30.58 11.98
CA LEU A 226 -11.07 -31.42 12.96
C LEU A 226 -11.19 -30.90 14.40
N LEU A 227 -11.17 -29.58 14.60
CA LEU A 227 -11.27 -28.97 15.93
C LEU A 227 -12.70 -28.94 16.48
N SER A 228 -13.73 -29.09 15.62
CA SER A 228 -15.11 -28.78 15.97
C SER A 228 -15.74 -29.74 16.98
N ASP A 229 -15.32 -30.99 17.02
CA ASP A 229 -15.85 -32.01 17.94
C ASP A 229 -15.16 -32.01 19.32
N GLY A 230 -14.10 -31.21 19.48
CA GLY A 230 -13.29 -31.10 20.70
C GLY A 230 -12.41 -32.33 21.02
N LYS A 231 -12.39 -33.37 20.17
CA LYS A 231 -11.60 -34.59 20.40
C LYS A 231 -10.18 -34.46 19.88
N ILE A 232 -10.01 -33.77 18.75
CA ILE A 232 -8.68 -33.55 18.15
C ILE A 232 -8.09 -32.26 18.71
N GLN A 233 -6.91 -32.37 19.31
CA GLN A 233 -6.19 -31.20 19.82
C GLN A 233 -5.51 -30.46 18.67
N ALA A 234 -5.41 -29.13 18.78
CA ALA A 234 -4.71 -28.32 17.79
C ALA A 234 -3.24 -28.77 17.57
N SER A 235 -2.59 -29.25 18.63
CA SER A 235 -1.25 -29.82 18.58
C SER A 235 -1.13 -31.10 17.75
N ASP A 236 -2.23 -31.75 17.41
CA ASP A 236 -2.22 -32.95 16.56
C ASP A 236 -2.42 -32.61 15.08
N ILE A 237 -2.51 -31.32 14.72
CA ILE A 237 -2.79 -30.83 13.37
C ILE A 237 -1.60 -30.03 12.82
N ALA A 238 -1.21 -30.32 11.58
CA ALA A 238 -0.27 -29.50 10.81
C ALA A 238 -0.77 -29.24 9.40
N ILE A 239 -0.36 -28.10 8.88
CA ILE A 239 -0.56 -27.64 7.52
C ILE A 239 0.85 -27.33 6.98
N THR A 240 1.17 -27.77 5.77
CA THR A 240 2.54 -27.64 5.27
C THR A 240 2.62 -27.50 3.76
N SER A 241 3.71 -26.90 3.30
CA SER A 241 4.11 -26.91 1.89
C SER A 241 5.64 -26.93 1.79
N ALA A 242 6.18 -27.26 0.61
CA ALA A 242 7.61 -27.17 0.36
C ALA A 242 8.13 -25.73 0.45
N ASP A 243 7.33 -24.76 -0.02
CA ASP A 243 7.55 -23.31 0.14
C ASP A 243 6.31 -22.65 0.73
N LEU A 244 6.48 -21.66 1.60
CA LEU A 244 5.35 -20.99 2.26
C LEU A 244 4.90 -19.75 1.50
N GLY A 245 5.80 -19.11 0.73
CA GLY A 245 5.61 -17.79 0.13
C GLY A 245 4.22 -17.56 -0.49
N PRO A 246 3.76 -18.40 -1.43
CA PRO A 246 2.47 -18.20 -2.10
C PRO A 246 1.23 -18.26 -1.20
N TRP A 247 1.33 -18.84 0.00
CA TRP A 247 0.18 -19.05 0.91
C TRP A 247 0.29 -18.24 2.19
N ASP A 248 1.47 -17.73 2.54
CA ASP A 248 1.77 -17.27 3.89
C ASP A 248 0.95 -16.03 4.32
N ASP A 249 0.84 -15.03 3.44
CA ASP A 249 0.02 -13.84 3.71
C ASP A 249 -1.47 -14.19 3.79
N HIS A 250 -1.94 -15.12 2.95
CA HIS A 250 -3.31 -15.62 3.02
C HIS A 250 -3.55 -16.39 4.32
N MET A 251 -2.61 -17.24 4.74
CA MET A 251 -2.68 -18.00 5.98
C MET A 251 -2.74 -17.06 7.18
N LEU A 252 -1.89 -16.04 7.21
CA LEU A 252 -1.85 -15.05 8.29
C LEU A 252 -3.17 -14.29 8.43
N VAL A 253 -3.68 -13.74 7.33
CA VAL A 253 -4.92 -12.94 7.35
C VAL A 253 -6.14 -13.82 7.66
N LEU A 254 -6.27 -14.96 6.99
CA LEU A 254 -7.47 -15.80 7.12
C LEU A 254 -7.52 -16.58 8.45
N ALA A 255 -6.39 -17.00 9.00
CA ALA A 255 -6.36 -17.64 10.31
C ALA A 255 -6.71 -16.64 11.43
N ALA A 256 -6.25 -15.39 11.30
CA ALA A 256 -6.59 -14.32 12.25
C ALA A 256 -8.07 -13.93 12.19
N ASP A 257 -8.65 -13.76 10.99
CA ASP A 257 -10.09 -13.51 10.79
C ASP A 257 -10.98 -14.59 11.43
N ALA A 258 -10.50 -15.83 11.41
CA ALA A 258 -11.20 -16.98 11.95
C ALA A 258 -10.95 -17.23 13.45
N ASP A 259 -10.03 -16.50 14.10
CA ASP A 259 -9.53 -16.82 15.44
C ASP A 259 -9.08 -18.30 15.55
N LEU A 260 -8.45 -18.83 14.50
CA LEU A 260 -7.93 -20.20 14.50
C LEU A 260 -6.54 -20.25 15.16
N PRO A 261 -6.27 -21.25 16.03
CA PRO A 261 -5.03 -21.34 16.77
C PRO A 261 -3.87 -21.86 15.90
N VAL A 262 -3.38 -21.06 14.95
CA VAL A 262 -2.27 -21.41 14.04
C VAL A 262 -0.94 -20.82 14.51
N HIS A 263 0.13 -21.62 14.50
CA HIS A 263 1.51 -21.23 14.79
C HIS A 263 2.36 -21.25 13.52
N PHE A 264 3.09 -20.16 13.25
CA PHE A 264 3.98 -20.02 12.10
C PHE A 264 5.40 -20.48 12.46
N ALA A 265 5.74 -21.72 12.14
CA ALA A 265 7.02 -22.33 12.53
C ALA A 265 8.26 -21.62 11.96
N SER A 266 8.13 -21.07 10.74
CA SER A 266 9.17 -20.27 10.07
C SER A 266 9.12 -18.77 10.44
N GLY A 267 8.24 -18.38 11.37
CA GLY A 267 7.99 -16.99 11.73
C GLY A 267 7.02 -16.28 10.80
N VAL A 268 6.58 -15.09 11.22
CA VAL A 268 5.69 -14.20 10.46
C VAL A 268 6.49 -13.11 9.74
N SER A 269 5.93 -12.55 8.67
CA SER A 269 6.55 -11.40 7.98
C SER A 269 6.82 -10.26 8.97
N ALA A 270 7.98 -9.63 8.90
CA ALA A 270 8.27 -8.47 9.75
C ALA A 270 7.25 -7.34 9.50
N LEU A 271 6.85 -7.17 8.24
CA LEU A 271 5.89 -6.16 7.79
C LEU A 271 4.46 -6.38 8.32
N SER A 272 4.11 -7.57 8.80
CA SER A 272 2.80 -7.78 9.44
C SER A 272 2.77 -7.31 10.90
N THR A 273 3.89 -6.83 11.44
CA THR A 273 4.01 -6.36 12.82
C THR A 273 4.12 -4.85 12.90
N ARG A 274 3.69 -4.24 14.02
CA ARG A 274 3.85 -2.80 14.27
C ARG A 274 5.31 -2.34 14.17
N ALA A 275 6.26 -3.17 14.65
CA ALA A 275 7.68 -2.85 14.58
C ALA A 275 8.21 -2.80 13.14
N GLY A 276 7.77 -3.75 12.28
CA GLY A 276 8.11 -3.71 10.86
C GLY A 276 7.39 -2.60 10.11
N GLN A 277 6.15 -2.25 10.47
CA GLN A 277 5.44 -1.10 9.89
C GLN A 277 6.12 0.23 10.22
N ALA A 278 6.69 0.39 11.42
CA ALA A 278 7.50 1.56 11.74
C ALA A 278 8.77 1.64 10.88
N CYS A 279 9.45 0.50 10.66
CA CYS A 279 10.58 0.43 9.74
C CYS A 279 10.17 0.75 8.30
N ALA A 280 9.01 0.24 7.86
CA ALA A 280 8.50 0.48 6.51
C ALA A 280 8.12 1.94 6.29
N ALA A 281 7.51 2.61 7.27
CA ALA A 281 7.20 4.03 7.19
C ALA A 281 8.47 4.89 7.10
N LEU A 282 9.53 4.52 7.84
CA LEU A 282 10.82 5.19 7.73
C LEU A 282 11.46 4.95 6.36
N ALA A 283 11.48 3.71 5.88
CA ALA A 283 12.03 3.37 4.58
C ALA A 283 11.31 4.11 3.43
N ASP A 284 9.98 4.17 3.49
CA ASP A 284 9.13 4.82 2.48
C ASP A 284 9.45 6.33 2.37
N VAL A 285 9.49 7.06 3.49
CA VAL A 285 9.85 8.50 3.47
C VAL A 285 11.29 8.70 2.99
N MET A 286 12.22 7.88 3.48
CA MET A 286 13.66 8.00 3.17
C MET A 286 13.98 7.67 1.70
N ILE A 287 13.24 6.76 1.07
CA ILE A 287 13.48 6.31 -0.32
C ILE A 287 12.65 7.13 -1.32
N ASN A 288 11.38 7.41 -0.99
CA ASN A 288 10.42 8.03 -1.91
C ASN A 288 10.23 9.54 -1.67
N GLY A 289 10.99 10.12 -0.73
CA GLY A 289 10.98 11.56 -0.44
C GLY A 289 9.85 12.01 0.49
N LEU A 290 9.89 13.30 0.85
CA LEU A 290 8.93 13.90 1.78
C LEU A 290 7.54 14.03 1.13
N SER A 291 6.50 13.80 1.93
CA SER A 291 5.13 14.22 1.64
C SER A 291 4.35 14.27 2.96
N GLN A 292 3.22 14.97 2.98
CA GLN A 292 2.39 15.02 4.18
C GLN A 292 1.99 13.63 4.66
N ASP A 293 1.54 12.74 3.77
CA ASP A 293 1.08 11.40 4.14
C ASP A 293 2.19 10.49 4.64
N ARG A 294 3.37 10.54 4.02
CA ARG A 294 4.51 9.73 4.47
C ARG A 294 5.02 10.21 5.83
N VAL A 295 5.16 11.53 6.02
CA VAL A 295 5.58 12.12 7.31
C VAL A 295 4.52 11.87 8.38
N ARG A 296 3.23 11.97 8.04
CA ARG A 296 2.10 11.62 8.92
C ARG A 296 2.22 10.17 9.39
N ARG A 297 2.32 9.23 8.44
CA ARG A 297 2.47 7.80 8.73
C ARG A 297 3.68 7.51 9.61
N LEU A 298 4.83 8.12 9.30
CA LEU A 298 6.05 7.97 10.10
C LEU A 298 5.87 8.54 11.51
N SER A 299 5.25 9.73 11.66
CA SER A 299 5.03 10.35 12.96
C SER A 299 4.15 9.50 13.89
N LEU A 300 3.14 8.81 13.33
CA LEU A 300 2.23 7.93 14.07
C LEU A 300 2.87 6.59 14.46
N LEU A 301 3.83 6.08 13.67
CA LEU A 301 4.42 4.76 13.85
C LEU A 301 5.79 4.78 14.54
N SER A 302 6.57 5.85 14.38
CA SER A 302 7.86 6.03 15.03
C SER A 302 7.67 6.20 16.54
N PRO A 303 8.33 5.37 17.37
CA PRO A 303 8.31 5.54 18.82
C PRO A 303 8.80 6.93 19.28
N TYR A 304 9.80 7.50 18.61
CA TYR A 304 10.31 8.82 18.96
C TYR A 304 9.30 9.92 18.61
N LEU A 305 8.83 9.99 17.36
CA LEU A 305 7.96 11.08 16.90
C LEU A 305 6.58 11.04 17.56
N SER A 306 6.01 9.84 17.75
CA SER A 306 4.70 9.72 18.42
C SER A 306 4.70 10.21 19.88
N GLU A 307 5.87 10.26 20.53
CA GLU A 307 6.05 10.89 21.83
C GLU A 307 6.42 12.38 21.72
N ALA A 308 7.24 12.72 20.72
CA ALA A 308 7.81 14.06 20.56
C ALA A 308 6.86 15.09 19.93
N VAL A 309 5.79 14.68 19.22
CA VAL A 309 4.77 15.58 18.64
C VAL A 309 3.34 15.14 18.99
N PRO A 310 2.39 16.07 19.21
CA PRO A 310 0.99 15.72 19.52
C PRO A 310 0.32 15.04 18.33
N ALA A 311 -0.54 14.03 18.53
CA ALA A 311 -1.11 13.24 17.42
C ALA A 311 -1.84 14.04 16.33
N ASP A 312 -2.37 15.23 16.64
CA ASP A 312 -3.11 16.09 15.73
C ASP A 312 -2.37 17.36 15.29
N TRP A 313 -1.04 17.39 15.44
CA TRP A 313 -0.18 18.51 15.07
C TRP A 313 -0.36 19.00 13.61
N MET A 314 -0.72 18.10 12.69
CA MET A 314 -0.96 18.43 11.28
C MET A 314 -2.28 19.16 11.01
N LYS A 315 -3.20 19.30 11.97
CA LYS A 315 -4.45 20.07 11.76
C LYS A 315 -4.20 21.54 11.40
N GLY A 316 -3.04 22.08 11.81
CA GLY A 316 -2.63 23.44 11.48
C GLY A 316 -1.99 23.61 10.10
N ILE A 317 -1.82 22.52 9.35
CA ILE A 317 -1.26 22.52 7.99
C ILE A 317 -2.40 22.31 6.99
N PRO A 318 -2.49 23.10 5.91
CA PRO A 318 -3.45 22.85 4.83
C PRO A 318 -3.25 21.44 4.26
N THR A 319 -4.34 20.66 4.15
CA THR A 319 -4.28 19.27 3.66
C THR A 319 -3.65 19.19 2.28
N GLU A 320 -3.91 20.18 1.43
CA GLU A 320 -3.44 20.18 0.05
C GLU A 320 -2.05 20.78 -0.13
N ALA A 321 -1.35 21.21 0.93
CA ALA A 321 -0.04 21.82 0.78
C ALA A 321 1.00 20.83 0.21
N GLY A 322 1.69 21.23 -0.86
CA GLY A 322 2.73 20.45 -1.54
C GLY A 322 4.07 20.41 -0.80
N LEU A 323 4.08 19.78 0.37
CA LEU A 323 5.24 19.70 1.27
C LEU A 323 6.24 18.59 0.88
N PHE A 324 6.89 18.78 -0.27
CA PHE A 324 7.90 17.84 -0.81
C PHE A 324 9.34 18.25 -0.50
N GLU A 325 9.56 19.50 -0.08
CA GLU A 325 10.88 20.08 0.17
C GLU A 325 10.98 20.55 1.63
N PRO A 326 12.14 20.40 2.30
CA PRO A 326 12.33 20.85 3.69
C PRO A 326 11.98 22.32 3.92
N GLU A 327 12.24 23.21 2.96
CA GLU A 327 11.99 24.65 3.07
C GLU A 327 10.49 24.96 3.16
N ARG A 328 9.67 24.21 2.42
CA ARG A 328 8.20 24.33 2.48
C ARG A 328 7.68 23.84 3.83
N TRP A 329 8.22 22.72 4.31
CA TRP A 329 7.95 22.25 5.67
C TRP A 329 8.31 23.28 6.74
N ALA A 330 9.48 23.93 6.62
CA ALA A 330 9.89 24.95 7.57
C ALA A 330 8.87 26.09 7.64
N SER A 331 8.43 26.58 6.48
CA SER A 331 7.44 27.66 6.36
C SER A 331 6.08 27.27 6.93
N SER A 332 5.61 26.05 6.66
CA SER A 332 4.32 25.57 7.20
C SER A 332 4.36 25.23 8.69
N LEU A 333 5.52 24.88 9.24
CA LEU A 333 5.70 24.52 10.65
C LEU A 333 5.98 25.74 11.55
N GLU A 334 6.52 26.82 11.01
CA GLU A 334 6.86 28.05 11.74
C GLU A 334 5.71 28.57 12.65
N PRO A 335 4.44 28.67 12.20
CA PRO A 335 3.37 29.17 13.05
C PRO A 335 2.87 28.14 14.09
N LEU A 336 3.33 26.90 14.05
CA LEU A 336 2.78 25.81 14.86
C LEU A 336 3.53 25.64 16.18
N LEU A 337 2.79 25.88 17.27
CA LEU A 337 3.25 25.71 18.65
C LEU A 337 2.53 24.55 19.34
N ARG A 338 3.23 23.92 20.27
CA ARG A 338 2.67 22.94 21.20
C ARG A 338 1.83 23.62 22.27
N SER A 339 1.05 22.84 23.03
CA SER A 339 0.23 23.36 24.14
C SER A 339 1.03 24.01 25.25
N ASP A 340 2.31 23.65 25.39
CA ASP A 340 3.28 24.24 26.33
C ASP A 340 4.04 25.46 25.75
N GLY A 341 3.71 25.88 24.51
CA GLY A 341 4.34 27.00 23.82
C GLY A 341 5.63 26.67 23.07
N SER A 342 6.10 25.42 23.10
CA SER A 342 7.31 25.02 22.38
C SER A 342 7.08 24.82 20.87
N SER A 343 8.09 25.09 20.05
CA SER A 343 7.98 25.02 18.58
C SER A 343 7.97 23.58 18.06
N ILE A 344 7.00 23.25 17.20
CA ILE A 344 6.95 21.96 16.50
C ILE A 344 8.08 21.89 15.45
N ALA A 345 8.36 23.01 14.77
CA ALA A 345 9.45 23.10 13.79
C ALA A 345 10.80 22.69 14.38
N ALA A 346 11.11 23.11 15.62
CA ALA A 346 12.36 22.77 16.29
C ALA A 346 12.56 21.25 16.47
N THR A 347 11.47 20.48 16.57
CA THR A 347 11.51 19.03 16.72
C THR A 347 11.57 18.31 15.37
N LEU A 348 10.74 18.72 14.41
CA LEU A 348 10.58 18.01 13.13
C LEU A 348 11.66 18.38 12.10
N MET A 349 12.10 19.64 12.04
CA MET A 349 13.02 20.09 10.99
C MET A 349 14.35 19.34 10.93
N PRO A 350 15.02 19.00 12.07
CA PRO A 350 16.23 18.17 12.03
C PRO A 350 15.97 16.79 11.39
N VAL A 351 14.83 16.17 11.71
CA VAL A 351 14.44 14.86 11.18
C VAL A 351 14.11 14.96 9.69
N LEU A 352 13.36 15.98 9.27
CA LEU A 352 12.98 16.18 7.87
C LEU A 352 14.19 16.41 6.97
N ARG A 353 15.20 17.17 7.44
CA ARG A 353 16.47 17.35 6.72
C ARG A 353 17.26 16.06 6.60
N ASP A 354 17.30 15.25 7.65
CA ASP A 354 17.96 13.94 7.60
C ASP A 354 17.22 12.96 6.66
N LEU A 355 15.90 13.04 6.59
CA LEU A 355 15.08 12.25 5.66
C LEU A 355 15.33 12.64 4.20
N ASP A 356 15.48 13.94 3.92
CA ASP A 356 15.76 14.48 2.59
C ASP A 356 17.16 14.08 2.06
N VAL A 357 18.13 13.86 2.96
CA VAL A 357 19.44 13.26 2.62
C VAL A 357 19.28 11.84 2.05
N GLY A 358 18.20 11.13 2.40
CA GLY A 358 17.86 9.83 1.84
C GLY A 358 18.66 8.66 2.43
N PRO A 359 18.93 7.59 1.65
CA PRO A 359 19.54 6.35 2.15
C PRO A 359 20.89 6.51 2.87
N GLN A 360 21.64 7.57 2.62
CA GLN A 360 22.90 7.87 3.30
C GLN A 360 22.69 8.13 4.81
N ALA A 361 21.51 8.63 5.21
CA ALA A 361 21.18 8.93 6.60
C ALA A 361 20.56 7.72 7.35
N ALA A 362 20.43 6.55 6.72
CA ALA A 362 19.66 5.42 7.25
C ALA A 362 20.08 4.94 8.65
N VAL A 363 21.39 4.94 8.95
CA VAL A 363 21.89 4.52 10.28
C VAL A 363 21.45 5.53 11.34
N LYS A 364 21.75 6.82 11.12
CA LYS A 364 21.38 7.92 12.01
C LYS A 364 19.86 7.99 12.24
N LEU A 365 19.09 7.92 11.15
CA LEU A 365 17.62 7.94 11.20
C LEU A 365 17.06 6.75 11.97
N GLY A 366 17.59 5.54 11.75
CA GLY A 366 17.18 4.36 12.48
C GLY A 366 17.40 4.49 14.00
N GLU A 367 18.60 4.92 14.40
CA GLU A 367 18.96 5.11 15.82
C GLU A 367 18.16 6.23 16.50
N THR A 368 17.79 7.27 15.74
CA THR A 368 17.02 8.40 16.26
C THR A 368 15.53 8.06 16.37
N LEU A 369 14.95 7.43 15.33
CA LEU A 369 13.50 7.32 15.17
C LEU A 369 12.91 5.99 15.64
N LEU A 370 13.72 4.95 15.77
CA LEU A 370 13.28 3.60 16.12
C LEU A 370 13.82 3.16 17.48
N ARG A 371 13.11 2.25 18.15
CA ARG A 371 13.50 1.71 19.47
C ARG A 371 13.18 0.22 19.59
N GLY A 372 13.89 -0.47 20.49
CA GLY A 372 13.66 -1.87 20.82
C GLY A 372 13.60 -2.78 19.59
N LYS A 373 12.47 -3.47 19.39
CA LYS A 373 12.28 -4.40 18.27
C LYS A 373 12.36 -3.73 16.89
N SER A 374 11.87 -2.51 16.75
CA SER A 374 11.91 -1.79 15.48
C SER A 374 13.36 -1.44 15.08
N LEU A 375 14.15 -0.94 16.04
CA LEU A 375 15.58 -0.69 15.81
C LEU A 375 16.35 -1.98 15.47
N GLY A 376 16.08 -3.07 16.20
CA GLY A 376 16.71 -4.36 15.91
C GLY A 376 16.38 -4.90 14.52
N LEU A 377 15.14 -4.73 14.05
CA LEU A 377 14.74 -5.10 12.69
C LEU A 377 15.39 -4.21 11.63
N TRP A 378 15.48 -2.91 11.89
CA TRP A 378 16.15 -1.96 11.01
C TRP A 378 17.63 -2.28 10.83
N GLN A 379 18.32 -2.56 11.93
CA GLN A 379 19.73 -2.98 11.91
C GLN A 379 19.92 -4.32 11.20
N GLU A 380 19.03 -5.28 11.41
CA GLU A 380 19.05 -6.53 10.65
C GLU A 380 18.86 -6.28 9.15
N ALA A 381 17.93 -5.40 8.77
CA ALA A 381 17.71 -5.09 7.38
C ALA A 381 18.95 -4.41 6.73
N LEU A 382 19.55 -3.43 7.40
CA LEU A 382 20.79 -2.80 6.93
C LEU A 382 21.97 -3.78 6.83
N ARG A 383 21.98 -4.86 7.62
CA ARG A 383 22.98 -5.92 7.50
C ARG A 383 22.75 -6.80 6.27
N LEU A 384 21.51 -7.01 5.86
CA LEU A 384 21.17 -7.88 4.74
C LEU A 384 21.24 -7.17 3.38
N GLY A 385 21.19 -5.84 3.32
CA GLY A 385 21.26 -5.10 2.06
C GLY A 385 21.56 -3.61 2.24
N PRO A 386 21.89 -2.91 1.14
CA PRO A 386 22.11 -1.47 1.19
C PRO A 386 20.84 -0.73 1.60
N ALA A 387 20.98 0.45 2.21
CA ALA A 387 19.88 1.29 2.66
C ALA A 387 18.86 1.62 1.55
N ALA A 388 19.31 1.76 0.30
CA ALA A 388 18.44 1.99 -0.85
C ALA A 388 17.53 0.78 -1.19
N ALA A 389 17.80 -0.41 -0.65
CA ALA A 389 17.02 -1.63 -0.85
C ALA A 389 16.27 -2.06 0.42
N MET A 390 16.01 -1.13 1.34
CA MET A 390 15.36 -1.42 2.62
C MET A 390 13.97 -2.01 2.46
N GLU A 391 13.15 -1.52 1.52
CA GLU A 391 11.80 -2.06 1.27
C GLU A 391 11.84 -3.56 0.93
N MET A 392 12.74 -3.95 0.02
CA MET A 392 12.92 -5.36 -0.38
C MET A 392 13.45 -6.21 0.78
N THR A 393 14.40 -5.68 1.55
CA THR A 393 14.98 -6.42 2.67
C THR A 393 13.95 -6.63 3.79
N LEU A 394 13.22 -5.59 4.18
CA LEU A 394 12.17 -5.67 5.20
C LEU A 394 11.08 -6.68 4.81
N THR A 395 10.75 -6.76 3.52
CA THR A 395 9.79 -7.75 2.99
C THR A 395 10.27 -9.20 3.20
N SER A 396 11.58 -9.45 3.08
CA SER A 396 12.14 -10.79 3.28
C SER A 396 12.31 -11.18 4.75
N LEU A 397 12.29 -10.22 5.68
CA LEU A 397 12.55 -10.47 7.09
C LEU A 397 11.38 -11.20 7.76
N ARG A 398 11.73 -12.19 8.58
CA ARG A 398 10.80 -12.98 9.38
C ARG A 398 11.07 -12.79 10.86
N ILE A 399 9.99 -12.69 11.64
CA ILE A 399 10.04 -12.58 13.09
C ILE A 399 9.48 -13.88 13.68
N ALA A 400 10.17 -14.43 14.67
CA ALA A 400 9.70 -15.63 15.36
C ALA A 400 8.29 -15.42 15.93
N ASP A 401 7.41 -16.38 15.65
CA ASP A 401 6.09 -16.42 16.28
C ASP A 401 6.24 -16.69 17.78
N LYS A 402 5.55 -15.88 18.57
CA LYS A 402 5.56 -15.94 20.04
C LYS A 402 4.69 -17.08 20.59
N SER A 403 3.74 -17.58 19.80
CA SER A 403 2.88 -18.68 20.21
C SER A 403 3.68 -19.99 20.36
N ASP A 404 3.20 -20.88 21.24
CA ASP A 404 3.82 -22.18 21.44
C ASP A 404 3.25 -23.22 20.46
N PRO A 405 4.07 -23.86 19.59
CA PRO A 405 3.60 -24.91 18.69
C PRO A 405 3.01 -26.13 19.40
N ALA A 406 3.26 -26.33 20.70
CA ALA A 406 2.78 -27.50 21.43
C ALA A 406 1.27 -27.50 21.72
N ASN A 407 0.58 -26.37 21.53
CA ASN A 407 -0.85 -26.20 21.77
C ASN A 407 -1.60 -25.60 20.57
N LYS A 408 -1.00 -25.61 19.37
CA LYS A 408 -1.47 -24.91 18.18
C LYS A 408 -1.38 -25.80 16.93
N VAL A 409 -2.23 -25.52 15.95
CA VAL A 409 -2.10 -26.04 14.59
C VAL A 409 -0.81 -25.46 14.02
N VAL A 410 0.06 -26.30 13.46
CA VAL A 410 1.35 -25.81 12.94
C VAL A 410 1.24 -25.52 11.45
N TRP A 411 1.63 -24.31 11.02
CA TRP A 411 1.96 -23.98 9.64
C TRP A 411 3.48 -23.94 9.48
N ALA A 412 4.03 -24.84 8.67
CA ALA A 412 5.49 -25.04 8.56
C ALA A 412 5.92 -25.50 7.17
N ARG A 413 7.20 -25.31 6.84
CA ARG A 413 7.79 -25.97 5.66
C ARG A 413 7.80 -27.48 5.86
N ALA A 414 7.64 -28.23 4.78
CA ALA A 414 7.63 -29.69 4.83
C ALA A 414 8.91 -30.25 5.45
N ALA A 415 10.06 -29.64 5.14
CA ALA A 415 11.34 -29.99 5.72
C ALA A 415 11.39 -29.80 7.26
N ASP A 416 10.77 -28.74 7.79
CA ASP A 416 10.71 -28.51 9.24
C ASP A 416 9.72 -29.47 9.92
N LEU A 417 8.62 -29.82 9.25
CA LEU A 417 7.59 -30.71 9.77
C LEU A 417 8.06 -32.17 9.86
N VAL A 418 8.99 -32.61 9.00
CA VAL A 418 9.55 -33.98 9.06
C VAL A 418 10.16 -34.29 10.43
N GLY A 419 10.78 -33.31 11.08
CA GLY A 419 11.36 -33.47 12.40
C GLY A 419 10.35 -33.44 13.55
N ALA A 420 9.09 -33.09 13.30
CA ALA A 420 8.02 -33.04 14.30
C ALA A 420 6.63 -33.26 13.65
N PRO A 421 6.40 -34.42 13.00
CA PRO A 421 5.17 -34.70 12.27
C PRO A 421 3.96 -34.72 13.22
N ARG A 422 2.78 -34.45 12.66
CA ARG A 422 1.51 -34.44 13.41
C ARG A 422 0.60 -35.57 12.94
N LYS A 423 -0.40 -35.92 13.74
CA LYS A 423 -1.36 -37.00 13.40
C LYS A 423 -2.25 -36.63 12.24
N HIS A 424 -2.63 -35.36 12.11
CA HIS A 424 -3.43 -34.85 11.01
C HIS A 424 -2.60 -33.84 10.23
N MET A 425 -2.34 -34.12 8.95
CA MET A 425 -1.48 -33.26 8.13
C MET A 425 -2.16 -32.91 6.81
N ARG A 426 -2.14 -31.63 6.45
CA ARG A 426 -2.55 -31.18 5.12
C ARG A 426 -1.35 -30.64 4.34
N LEU A 427 -1.09 -31.22 3.18
CA LEU A 427 0.02 -30.85 2.30
C LEU A 427 -0.50 -30.02 1.12
N LEU A 428 -0.10 -28.75 1.05
CA LEU A 428 -0.49 -27.79 0.01
C LEU A 428 0.55 -27.67 -1.09
N GLY A 429 0.10 -27.21 -2.26
CA GLY A 429 0.98 -26.80 -3.34
C GLY A 429 1.52 -27.97 -4.14
N LEU A 430 0.75 -29.07 -4.25
CA LEU A 430 1.12 -30.24 -5.05
C LEU A 430 0.87 -30.00 -6.55
N SER A 431 1.43 -28.89 -7.03
CA SER A 431 1.46 -28.45 -8.42
C SER A 431 2.89 -28.54 -8.98
N SER A 432 3.00 -28.55 -10.31
CA SER A 432 4.27 -28.51 -11.03
C SER A 432 5.11 -27.31 -10.58
N ARG A 433 6.41 -27.54 -10.31
CA ARG A 433 7.39 -26.54 -9.86
C ARG A 433 7.20 -25.99 -8.43
N SER A 434 6.07 -26.24 -7.77
CA SER A 434 5.83 -25.85 -6.38
C SER A 434 6.29 -26.92 -5.39
N TRP A 435 5.81 -28.15 -5.55
CA TRP A 435 6.27 -29.31 -4.77
C TRP A 435 6.36 -30.53 -5.67
N PRO A 436 7.55 -31.08 -5.95
CA PRO A 436 8.85 -30.64 -5.44
C PRO A 436 9.36 -29.42 -6.19
N ARG A 437 10.15 -28.60 -5.50
CA ARG A 437 10.81 -27.45 -6.12
C ARG A 437 11.95 -27.95 -6.99
N ALA A 438 12.15 -27.31 -8.15
CA ALA A 438 13.32 -27.57 -8.98
C ALA A 438 14.61 -27.25 -8.21
N ASP A 439 15.76 -27.80 -8.58
CA ASP A 439 17.04 -27.35 -8.03
C ASP A 439 17.39 -25.95 -8.56
N GLY A 440 18.16 -25.20 -7.77
CA GLY A 440 18.58 -23.84 -8.12
C GLY A 440 20.09 -23.75 -8.21
N VAL A 441 20.59 -23.23 -9.32
CA VAL A 441 22.03 -23.05 -9.54
C VAL A 441 22.57 -21.98 -8.58
N ALA A 442 23.66 -22.27 -7.87
CA ALA A 442 24.36 -21.25 -7.08
C ALA A 442 24.97 -20.21 -8.03
N PRO A 443 24.65 -18.91 -7.91
CA PRO A 443 25.10 -17.90 -8.87
C PRO A 443 26.62 -17.83 -9.01
N LEU A 444 27.36 -18.04 -7.91
CA LEU A 444 28.82 -18.03 -7.92
C LEU A 444 29.41 -19.43 -8.11
N LEU A 445 28.64 -20.51 -7.95
CA LEU A 445 29.12 -21.88 -8.12
C LEU A 445 28.25 -22.63 -9.15
N PRO A 446 28.28 -22.21 -10.43
CA PRO A 446 27.64 -22.95 -11.51
C PRO A 446 28.40 -24.26 -11.79
N ASP A 447 27.75 -25.19 -12.49
CA ASP A 447 28.27 -26.55 -12.73
C ASP A 447 29.65 -26.60 -13.39
N HIS A 448 30.01 -25.61 -14.21
CA HIS A 448 31.34 -25.56 -14.85
C HIS A 448 32.47 -25.17 -13.87
N VAL A 449 32.15 -24.60 -12.71
CA VAL A 449 33.12 -24.30 -11.63
C VAL A 449 33.17 -25.47 -10.66
N LEU A 450 32.00 -25.89 -10.18
CA LEU A 450 31.83 -27.03 -9.29
C LEU A 450 30.49 -27.69 -9.61
N SER A 451 30.54 -28.99 -9.91
CA SER A 451 29.35 -29.81 -10.15
C SER A 451 28.43 -29.77 -8.94
N GLU A 452 27.13 -29.57 -9.17
CA GLU A 452 26.14 -29.60 -8.08
C GLU A 452 26.15 -30.94 -7.30
N ARG A 453 26.53 -32.04 -7.94
CA ARG A 453 26.65 -33.36 -7.29
C ARG A 453 27.72 -33.42 -6.21
N ASP A 454 28.81 -32.67 -6.38
CA ASP A 454 29.88 -32.60 -5.41
C ASP A 454 29.56 -31.60 -4.28
N LEU A 455 28.79 -30.55 -4.62
CA LEU A 455 28.43 -29.48 -3.69
C LEU A 455 27.26 -29.80 -2.76
N VAL A 456 26.36 -30.70 -3.15
CA VAL A 456 25.10 -30.91 -2.44
C VAL A 456 24.88 -32.40 -2.20
N ASP A 457 24.99 -32.82 -0.93
CA ASP A 457 24.74 -34.20 -0.52
C ASP A 457 23.28 -34.62 -0.78
N LEU A 458 22.33 -33.73 -0.50
CA LEU A 458 20.90 -33.95 -0.74
C LEU A 458 20.30 -32.77 -1.53
N PRO A 459 20.11 -32.91 -2.86
CA PRO A 459 19.50 -31.89 -3.70
C PRO A 459 18.13 -31.44 -3.19
N ARG A 460 17.74 -30.20 -3.48
CA ARG A 460 16.46 -29.62 -3.01
C ARG A 460 15.27 -30.41 -3.54
N LEU A 461 15.31 -30.80 -4.81
CA LEU A 461 14.28 -31.61 -5.45
C LEU A 461 14.09 -32.96 -4.73
N GLU A 462 15.20 -33.64 -4.40
CA GLU A 462 15.18 -34.93 -3.70
C GLU A 462 14.73 -34.77 -2.24
N ARG A 463 15.18 -33.71 -1.56
CA ARG A 463 14.72 -33.37 -0.20
C ARG A 463 13.22 -33.17 -0.15
N ASP A 464 12.64 -32.43 -1.10
CA ASP A 464 11.21 -32.20 -1.18
C ASP A 464 10.42 -33.50 -1.45
N ARG A 465 10.97 -34.41 -2.28
CA ARG A 465 10.38 -35.73 -2.53
C ARG A 465 10.40 -36.61 -1.27
N LEU A 466 11.54 -36.67 -0.59
CA LEU A 466 11.67 -37.42 0.67
C LEU A 466 10.77 -36.84 1.76
N ALA A 467 10.69 -35.51 1.88
CA ALA A 467 9.80 -34.88 2.84
C ALA A 467 8.34 -35.25 2.58
N PHE A 468 7.91 -35.27 1.32
CA PHE A 468 6.58 -35.76 0.95
C PHE A 468 6.39 -37.21 1.37
N GLU A 469 7.28 -38.11 0.96
CA GLU A 469 7.24 -39.55 1.29
C GLU A 469 7.16 -39.80 2.80
N ILE A 470 8.03 -39.15 3.58
CA ILE A 470 8.11 -39.30 5.03
C ILE A 470 6.81 -38.85 5.71
N LEU A 471 6.22 -37.75 5.24
CA LEU A 471 5.00 -37.20 5.84
C LEU A 471 3.77 -38.03 5.47
N VAL A 472 3.62 -38.46 4.21
CA VAL A 472 2.45 -39.28 3.80
C VAL A 472 2.47 -40.69 4.38
N SER A 473 3.64 -41.17 4.78
CA SER A 473 3.82 -42.52 5.32
C SER A 473 4.05 -42.57 6.83
N HIS A 474 3.84 -41.43 7.51
CA HIS A 474 4.01 -41.34 8.95
C HIS A 474 2.98 -42.23 9.67
N PRO A 475 3.41 -43.13 10.59
CA PRO A 475 2.51 -44.09 11.23
C PRO A 475 1.32 -43.44 11.95
N GLY A 476 0.13 -43.99 11.73
CA GLY A 476 -1.11 -43.50 12.35
C GLY A 476 -1.53 -42.10 11.92
N SER A 477 -0.89 -41.51 10.89
CA SER A 477 -1.25 -40.19 10.39
C SER A 477 -2.39 -40.24 9.37
N ARG A 478 -3.20 -39.17 9.36
CA ARG A 478 -4.22 -38.91 8.35
C ARG A 478 -3.77 -37.72 7.52
N VAL A 479 -3.61 -37.95 6.22
CA VAL A 479 -3.07 -36.94 5.30
C VAL A 479 -4.11 -36.50 4.28
N ALA A 480 -4.30 -35.19 4.18
CA ALA A 480 -5.07 -34.54 3.13
C ALA A 480 -4.13 -33.82 2.16
N LEU A 481 -4.40 -33.91 0.86
CA LEU A 481 -3.59 -33.27 -0.16
C LEU A 481 -4.38 -32.14 -0.83
N SER A 482 -3.69 -31.09 -1.24
CA SER A 482 -4.29 -30.08 -2.11
C SER A 482 -3.31 -29.50 -3.10
N ARG A 483 -3.87 -28.92 -4.17
CA ARG A 483 -3.13 -28.12 -5.12
C ARG A 483 -4.00 -27.00 -5.70
N SER A 484 -3.35 -25.94 -6.16
CA SER A 484 -3.99 -24.85 -6.89
C SER A 484 -3.96 -25.09 -8.40
N ARG A 485 -5.04 -24.73 -9.12
CA ARG A 485 -5.11 -24.75 -10.59
C ARG A 485 -4.39 -23.57 -11.23
N ARG A 486 -4.36 -22.44 -10.53
CA ARG A 486 -3.66 -21.24 -10.95
C ARG A 486 -2.76 -20.72 -9.84
N SER A 487 -1.72 -19.99 -10.20
CA SER A 487 -0.91 -19.19 -9.27
C SER A 487 -1.66 -17.91 -8.87
N ALA A 488 -1.09 -17.13 -7.94
CA ALA A 488 -1.69 -15.90 -7.44
C ALA A 488 -1.88 -14.82 -8.53
N ASP A 489 -1.04 -14.82 -9.57
CA ASP A 489 -1.14 -13.97 -10.76
C ASP A 489 -2.05 -14.54 -11.86
N GLY A 490 -2.63 -15.73 -11.63
CA GLY A 490 -3.54 -16.38 -12.56
C GLY A 490 -2.89 -17.31 -13.59
N ALA A 491 -1.56 -17.54 -13.57
CA ALA A 491 -0.94 -18.49 -14.49
C ALA A 491 -1.37 -19.94 -14.20
N PHE A 492 -1.48 -20.79 -15.23
CA PHE A 492 -1.91 -22.18 -15.06
C PHE A 492 -0.83 -23.03 -14.35
N LEU A 493 -1.26 -23.85 -13.39
CA LEU A 493 -0.40 -24.78 -12.66
C LEU A 493 -0.81 -26.23 -12.95
N ALA A 494 0.11 -26.98 -13.55
CA ALA A 494 -0.07 -28.40 -13.81
C ALA A 494 0.03 -29.24 -12.54
N ARG A 495 -0.40 -30.50 -12.61
CA ARG A 495 -0.32 -31.48 -11.52
C ARG A 495 1.15 -31.76 -11.14
N SER A 496 1.44 -31.95 -9.85
CA SER A 496 2.77 -32.40 -9.40
C SER A 496 3.07 -33.85 -9.81
N ALA A 497 4.35 -34.12 -10.07
CA ALA A 497 4.88 -35.46 -10.29
C ALA A 497 4.81 -36.38 -9.05
N LEU A 498 4.55 -35.83 -7.85
CA LEU A 498 4.38 -36.61 -6.61
C LEU A 498 3.02 -37.31 -6.53
N LEU A 499 2.02 -36.82 -7.26
CA LEU A 499 0.66 -37.33 -7.20
C LEU A 499 0.47 -38.57 -8.10
N GLN A 500 1.39 -39.52 -8.18
CA GLN A 500 1.26 -40.67 -9.12
C GLN A 500 0.08 -41.61 -8.77
N ARG A 501 -0.17 -42.63 -9.60
CA ARG A 501 -1.39 -43.48 -9.80
C ARG A 501 -2.32 -43.86 -8.62
N LYS A 502 -2.00 -43.55 -7.36
CA LYS A 502 -2.81 -43.80 -6.15
C LYS A 502 -3.42 -42.53 -5.51
N VAL A 503 -3.52 -41.43 -6.26
CA VAL A 503 -4.16 -40.17 -5.79
C VAL A 503 -5.31 -39.77 -6.70
N THR A 504 -6.50 -39.64 -6.11
CA THR A 504 -7.72 -39.17 -6.80
C THR A 504 -7.84 -37.65 -6.64
N GLU A 505 -7.93 -36.92 -7.76
CA GLU A 505 -8.17 -35.47 -7.72
C GLU A 505 -9.67 -35.17 -7.55
N ARG A 506 -9.99 -34.28 -6.60
CA ARG A 506 -11.35 -33.79 -6.35
C ARG A 506 -11.40 -32.29 -6.61
N PRO A 507 -11.98 -31.81 -7.72
CA PRO A 507 -12.11 -30.38 -7.98
C PRO A 507 -13.11 -29.74 -7.02
N LEU A 508 -12.68 -28.64 -6.39
CA LEU A 508 -13.52 -27.84 -5.49
C LEU A 508 -13.86 -26.50 -6.15
N THR A 509 -15.15 -26.17 -6.17
CA THR A 509 -15.61 -24.84 -6.59
C THR A 509 -15.44 -23.84 -5.44
N ARG A 510 -15.07 -22.61 -5.76
CA ARG A 510 -14.88 -21.54 -4.76
C ARG A 510 -16.15 -21.24 -3.96
N THR A 511 -17.32 -21.41 -4.59
CA THR A 511 -18.65 -21.13 -4.03
C THR A 511 -19.34 -22.36 -3.45
N ARG A 512 -18.63 -23.51 -3.32
CA ARG A 512 -19.23 -24.69 -2.69
C ARG A 512 -19.64 -24.38 -1.25
N THR A 513 -20.73 -25.01 -0.80
CA THR A 513 -21.11 -25.00 0.62
C THR A 513 -20.20 -25.95 1.41
N PRO A 514 -19.42 -25.47 2.39
CA PRO A 514 -18.67 -26.35 3.26
C PRO A 514 -19.54 -26.86 4.41
N GLU A 515 -19.22 -28.06 4.89
CA GLU A 515 -19.78 -28.59 6.13
C GLU A 515 -19.37 -27.71 7.32
N HIS A 516 -18.07 -27.39 7.41
CA HIS A 516 -17.51 -26.42 8.34
C HIS A 516 -16.92 -25.23 7.60
N ALA A 517 -17.51 -24.05 7.78
CA ALA A 517 -16.91 -22.80 7.36
C ALA A 517 -15.78 -22.42 8.33
N PHE A 518 -14.70 -21.83 7.83
CA PHE A 518 -13.56 -21.49 8.69
C PHE A 518 -13.79 -20.19 9.49
N SER A 519 -14.53 -19.22 8.92
CA SER A 519 -14.94 -17.95 9.56
C SER A 519 -16.41 -17.60 9.25
N GLU A 520 -16.94 -16.54 9.86
CA GLU A 520 -18.29 -16.04 9.56
C GLU A 520 -18.40 -15.58 8.10
N GLY A 521 -17.41 -14.82 7.60
CA GLY A 521 -17.40 -14.34 6.22
C GLY A 521 -17.42 -15.49 5.22
N ASP A 522 -16.67 -16.56 5.49
CA ASP A 522 -16.69 -17.79 4.70
C ASP A 522 -18.06 -18.48 4.70
N ARG A 523 -18.70 -18.56 5.87
CA ARG A 523 -20.05 -19.12 6.01
C ARG A 523 -21.06 -18.35 5.19
N LEU A 524 -21.06 -17.02 5.28
CA LEU A 524 -21.99 -16.15 4.55
C LEU A 524 -21.75 -16.19 3.04
N LEU A 525 -20.50 -16.32 2.58
CA LEU A 525 -20.19 -16.46 1.16
C LEU A 525 -20.71 -17.79 0.59
N ALA A 526 -20.60 -18.87 1.37
CA ALA A 526 -20.91 -20.22 0.90
C ALA A 526 -22.36 -20.65 1.15
N ARG A 527 -23.04 -20.10 2.17
CA ARG A 527 -24.43 -20.39 2.52
C ARG A 527 -25.30 -19.19 2.23
N ILE A 528 -25.86 -19.16 1.01
CA ILE A 528 -26.67 -18.04 0.53
C ILE A 528 -27.87 -17.77 1.44
N ASP A 529 -28.56 -18.81 1.93
CA ASP A 529 -29.71 -18.64 2.84
C ASP A 529 -29.33 -17.95 4.14
N ASP A 530 -28.15 -18.24 4.69
CA ASP A 530 -27.64 -17.57 5.88
C ASP A 530 -27.35 -16.09 5.60
N ALA A 531 -26.78 -15.79 4.43
CA ALA A 531 -26.52 -14.41 4.02
C ALA A 531 -27.83 -13.64 3.80
N LEU A 532 -28.82 -14.23 3.14
CA LEU A 532 -30.12 -13.61 2.86
C LEU A 532 -30.95 -13.33 4.11
N ARG A 533 -30.65 -13.97 5.25
CA ARG A 533 -31.26 -13.63 6.55
C ARG A 533 -30.70 -12.33 7.15
N LEU A 534 -29.56 -11.83 6.66
CA LEU A 534 -28.98 -10.60 7.17
C LEU A 534 -29.65 -9.37 6.53
N PRO A 535 -30.18 -8.41 7.32
CA PRO A 535 -30.83 -7.22 6.78
C PRO A 535 -29.96 -6.42 5.82
N ARG A 536 -28.64 -6.36 6.07
CA ARG A 536 -27.67 -5.68 5.19
C ARG A 536 -27.60 -6.32 3.80
N ILE A 537 -27.68 -7.64 3.70
CA ILE A 537 -27.62 -8.35 2.41
C ILE A 537 -28.94 -8.18 1.66
N GLN A 538 -30.07 -8.23 2.37
CA GLN A 538 -31.38 -7.92 1.79
C GLN A 538 -31.40 -6.51 1.19
N GLY A 539 -30.85 -5.52 1.89
CA GLY A 539 -30.70 -4.15 1.38
C GLY A 539 -29.84 -4.07 0.12
N VAL A 540 -28.70 -4.78 0.08
CA VAL A 540 -27.83 -4.84 -1.12
C VAL A 540 -28.55 -5.50 -2.30
N VAL A 541 -29.27 -6.59 -2.07
CA VAL A 541 -30.05 -7.28 -3.12
C VAL A 541 -31.17 -6.39 -3.65
N SER A 542 -31.86 -5.65 -2.77
CA SER A 542 -32.87 -4.66 -3.15
C SER A 542 -32.27 -3.54 -4.00
N CYS A 543 -31.15 -2.96 -3.56
CA CYS A 543 -30.43 -1.92 -4.29
C CYS A 543 -29.96 -2.40 -5.66
N TRP A 544 -29.39 -3.61 -5.74
CA TRP A 544 -28.97 -4.20 -6.99
C TRP A 544 -30.17 -4.44 -7.93
N THR A 545 -31.29 -4.94 -7.41
CA THR A 545 -32.53 -5.16 -8.18
C THR A 545 -33.08 -3.86 -8.72
N ASP A 546 -33.12 -2.82 -7.90
CA ASP A 546 -33.59 -1.49 -8.29
C ASP A 546 -32.75 -0.88 -9.39
N TRP A 547 -31.42 -1.03 -9.35
CA TRP A 547 -30.54 -0.53 -10.40
C TRP A 547 -30.57 -1.36 -11.69
N THR A 548 -30.75 -2.68 -11.59
CA THR A 548 -30.56 -3.60 -12.72
C THR A 548 -31.84 -4.09 -13.39
N ILE A 549 -32.98 -4.05 -12.71
CA ILE A 549 -34.25 -4.59 -13.19
C ILE A 549 -35.30 -3.50 -13.34
N ARG A 550 -35.41 -2.55 -12.39
CA ARG A 550 -36.47 -1.53 -12.40
C ARG A 550 -36.16 -0.40 -13.39
N PRO A 551 -37.04 -0.09 -14.38
CA PRO A 551 -36.88 1.08 -15.25
C PRO A 551 -37.27 2.40 -14.56
N GLU A 552 -38.25 2.36 -13.65
CA GLU A 552 -38.66 3.53 -12.88
C GLU A 552 -37.60 3.94 -11.84
N PRO A 553 -37.45 5.25 -11.53
CA PRO A 553 -36.57 5.70 -10.46
C PRO A 553 -37.05 5.19 -9.10
N THR A 554 -36.13 4.69 -8.27
CA THR A 554 -36.44 4.22 -6.92
C THR A 554 -35.72 5.07 -5.87
N PRO A 555 -35.96 4.86 -4.55
CA PRO A 555 -35.18 5.52 -3.51
C PRO A 555 -33.66 5.32 -3.65
N HIS A 556 -33.21 4.19 -4.23
CA HIS A 556 -31.80 3.92 -4.49
C HIS A 556 -31.20 4.74 -5.65
N ASP A 557 -32.02 5.50 -6.37
CA ASP A 557 -31.60 6.40 -7.45
C ASP A 557 -31.56 7.88 -7.01
N GLY A 558 -31.78 8.20 -5.73
CA GLY A 558 -31.83 9.59 -5.25
C GLY A 558 -33.19 10.06 -4.74
N GLY A 559 -34.12 9.13 -4.51
CA GLY A 559 -35.39 9.42 -3.84
C GLY A 559 -35.24 9.41 -2.32
N PHE A 560 -35.80 10.42 -1.65
CA PHE A 560 -35.84 10.50 -0.18
C PHE A 560 -37.15 11.10 0.31
N ARG A 561 -37.37 11.10 1.62
CA ARG A 561 -38.60 11.66 2.19
C ARG A 561 -38.72 13.16 1.92
N ARG A 562 -39.94 13.64 1.69
CA ARG A 562 -40.26 15.06 1.58
C ARG A 562 -39.72 15.86 2.77
N ASP A 563 -39.28 17.09 2.47
CA ASP A 563 -38.79 18.09 3.40
C ASP A 563 -37.69 17.54 4.33
N HIS A 564 -36.72 16.83 3.74
CA HIS A 564 -35.60 16.28 4.49
C HIS A 564 -34.74 17.40 5.10
N PRO A 565 -34.51 17.42 6.44
CA PRO A 565 -33.83 18.52 7.12
C PRO A 565 -32.42 18.82 6.59
N ALA A 566 -31.67 17.80 6.18
CA ALA A 566 -30.32 18.00 5.61
C ALA A 566 -30.37 18.75 4.26
N VAL A 567 -31.40 18.47 3.43
CA VAL A 567 -31.59 19.13 2.14
C VAL A 567 -32.13 20.53 2.34
N ALA A 568 -33.11 20.72 3.23
CA ALA A 568 -33.61 22.04 3.60
C ALA A 568 -32.49 22.95 4.13
N ARG A 569 -31.62 22.41 5.01
CA ARG A 569 -30.42 23.10 5.48
C ARG A 569 -29.47 23.42 4.32
N ALA A 570 -29.15 22.44 3.47
CA ALA A 570 -28.25 22.63 2.33
C ALA A 570 -28.74 23.74 1.39
N LEU A 571 -30.04 23.79 1.10
CA LEU A 571 -30.69 24.83 0.29
C LEU A 571 -30.69 26.20 0.97
N SER A 572 -30.88 26.23 2.30
CA SER A 572 -30.88 27.49 3.06
C SER A 572 -29.50 28.15 3.09
N MET A 573 -28.41 27.37 2.97
CA MET A 573 -27.05 27.92 2.94
C MET A 573 -26.83 28.76 1.68
N PRO A 574 -25.94 29.77 1.71
CA PRO A 574 -25.58 30.51 0.50
C PRO A 574 -25.04 29.58 -0.62
N GLN A 575 -25.50 29.81 -1.84
CA GLN A 575 -25.19 29.04 -3.05
C GLN A 575 -24.31 29.84 -4.01
N SER A 576 -23.34 29.16 -4.63
CA SER A 576 -22.52 29.68 -5.72
C SER A 576 -23.09 29.28 -7.09
N ALA A 577 -22.67 29.96 -8.15
CA ALA A 577 -23.02 29.60 -9.52
C ALA A 577 -22.70 28.13 -9.83
N THR A 578 -21.52 27.65 -9.42
CA THR A 578 -21.13 26.23 -9.56
C THR A 578 -22.09 25.29 -8.85
N SER A 579 -22.55 25.65 -7.64
CA SER A 579 -23.52 24.82 -6.92
C SER A 579 -24.91 24.84 -7.53
N LEU A 580 -25.33 25.95 -8.12
CA LEU A 580 -26.63 26.06 -8.80
C LEU A 580 -26.62 25.34 -10.14
N ARG A 581 -25.52 25.41 -10.90
CA ARG A 581 -25.31 24.53 -12.06
C ARG A 581 -25.47 23.07 -11.66
N ARG A 582 -24.82 22.65 -10.56
CA ARG A 582 -24.95 21.27 -10.06
C ARG A 582 -26.39 20.96 -9.65
N LEU A 583 -27.08 21.87 -8.95
CA LEU A 583 -28.50 21.71 -8.62
C LEU A 583 -29.38 21.46 -9.86
N LEU A 584 -29.09 22.14 -10.97
CA LEU A 584 -29.90 22.07 -12.20
C LEU A 584 -29.55 20.87 -13.09
N ARG A 585 -28.27 20.46 -13.12
CA ARG A 585 -27.76 19.44 -14.05
C ARG A 585 -27.41 18.10 -13.40
N ASP A 586 -27.27 18.07 -12.09
CA ASP A 586 -27.03 16.89 -11.27
C ASP A 586 -27.61 17.09 -9.85
N PRO A 587 -28.95 17.11 -9.69
CA PRO A 587 -29.58 17.28 -8.38
C PRO A 587 -29.10 16.24 -7.35
N LEU A 588 -28.83 15.01 -7.79
CA LEU A 588 -28.25 13.96 -6.96
C LEU A 588 -26.87 14.37 -6.43
N GLY A 589 -25.97 14.78 -7.32
CA GLY A 589 -24.65 15.28 -6.96
C GLY A 589 -24.70 16.53 -6.07
N PHE A 590 -25.70 17.40 -6.24
CA PHE A 590 -25.92 18.52 -5.31
C PHE A 590 -26.23 18.02 -3.90
N VAL A 591 -27.12 17.02 -3.74
CA VAL A 591 -27.44 16.44 -2.44
C VAL A 591 -26.21 15.75 -1.83
N TRP A 592 -25.50 14.93 -2.62
CA TRP A 592 -24.29 14.26 -2.16
C TRP A 592 -23.22 15.24 -1.67
N LEU A 593 -22.95 16.29 -2.42
CA LEU A 593 -21.93 17.28 -2.06
C LEU A 593 -22.41 18.19 -0.92
N ARG A 594 -23.60 18.80 -1.04
CA ARG A 594 -24.04 19.90 -0.16
C ARG A 594 -24.82 19.44 1.06
N ALA A 595 -25.50 18.30 1.00
CA ALA A 595 -26.24 17.76 2.14
C ALA A 595 -25.46 16.67 2.89
N LEU A 596 -24.75 15.79 2.17
CA LEU A 596 -23.97 14.69 2.77
C LEU A 596 -22.49 15.02 2.98
N GLY A 597 -21.94 16.03 2.29
CA GLY A 597 -20.53 16.39 2.40
C GLY A 597 -19.58 15.41 1.70
N MET A 598 -20.06 14.70 0.66
CA MET A 598 -19.24 13.78 -0.11
C MET A 598 -18.29 14.55 -1.03
N THR A 599 -17.01 14.20 -1.00
CA THR A 599 -15.96 14.73 -1.88
C THR A 599 -15.16 13.59 -2.50
N ALA A 600 -14.62 13.81 -3.70
CA ALA A 600 -13.72 12.84 -4.30
C ALA A 600 -12.37 12.78 -3.54
N PRO A 601 -11.73 11.60 -3.45
CA PRO A 601 -10.40 11.48 -2.90
C PRO A 601 -9.36 12.08 -3.86
N GLU A 602 -8.30 12.67 -3.32
CA GLU A 602 -7.16 13.13 -4.12
C GLU A 602 -6.34 11.94 -4.63
N LEU A 603 -6.08 11.90 -5.94
CA LEU A 603 -5.44 10.76 -6.60
C LEU A 603 -3.93 10.94 -6.83
N ALA A 604 -3.43 12.17 -6.83
CA ALA A 604 -2.02 12.48 -7.06
C ALA A 604 -1.48 13.35 -5.93
N VAL A 605 -0.50 12.82 -5.19
CA VAL A 605 0.13 13.55 -4.07
C VAL A 605 1.02 14.67 -4.58
N GLU A 606 1.79 14.46 -5.66
CA GLU A 606 2.55 15.50 -6.38
C GLU A 606 2.16 15.48 -7.87
N PRO A 607 1.35 16.43 -8.36
CA PRO A 607 0.87 16.42 -9.73
C PRO A 607 1.96 16.86 -10.71
N LEU A 608 2.22 16.13 -11.80
CA LEU A 608 3.14 16.63 -12.84
C LEU A 608 2.56 17.81 -13.63
N GLN A 609 1.23 17.93 -13.67
CA GLN A 609 0.47 19.01 -14.27
C GLN A 609 -0.75 19.28 -13.41
N LEU A 610 -1.14 20.54 -13.29
CA LEU A 610 -2.40 20.91 -12.64
C LEU A 610 -3.57 20.35 -13.45
N ASP A 611 -4.62 19.90 -12.76
CA ASP A 611 -5.87 19.59 -13.43
C ASP A 611 -6.52 20.89 -13.98
N PRO A 612 -7.47 20.79 -14.93
CA PRO A 612 -8.03 21.96 -15.58
C PRO A 612 -8.71 22.97 -14.63
N VAL A 613 -9.27 22.51 -13.50
CA VAL A 613 -9.95 23.39 -12.54
C VAL A 613 -8.90 24.19 -11.77
N THR A 614 -7.92 23.50 -11.18
CA THR A 614 -6.83 24.15 -10.45
C THR A 614 -5.99 25.07 -11.35
N PHE A 615 -5.77 24.69 -12.61
CA PHE A 615 -5.14 25.59 -13.59
C PHE A 615 -6.00 26.83 -13.89
N GLY A 616 -7.33 26.68 -13.93
CA GLY A 616 -8.26 27.80 -13.96
C GLY A 616 -8.01 28.77 -12.81
N ASP A 617 -8.06 28.26 -11.58
CA ASP A 617 -7.86 29.05 -10.36
C ASP A 617 -6.53 29.81 -10.37
N LEU A 618 -5.46 29.21 -10.92
CA LEU A 618 -4.17 29.87 -11.11
C LEU A 618 -4.28 31.12 -12.00
N VAL A 619 -4.97 30.99 -13.14
CA VAL A 619 -5.17 32.09 -14.08
C VAL A 619 -6.04 33.19 -13.45
N HIS A 620 -7.10 32.82 -12.73
CA HIS A 620 -7.95 33.76 -12.01
C HIS A 620 -7.18 34.54 -10.94
N GLU A 621 -6.33 33.87 -10.16
CA GLU A 621 -5.52 34.55 -9.15
C GLU A 621 -4.48 35.48 -9.76
N LEU A 622 -3.85 35.09 -10.88
CA LEU A 622 -2.95 35.96 -11.65
C LEU A 622 -3.67 37.22 -12.14
N LEU A 623 -4.88 37.08 -12.70
CA LEU A 623 -5.69 38.19 -13.17
C LEU A 623 -6.04 39.15 -12.02
N ARG A 624 -6.48 38.61 -10.88
CA ARG A 624 -6.78 39.39 -9.68
C ARG A 624 -5.58 40.21 -9.22
N LEU A 625 -4.46 39.54 -9.00
CA LEU A 625 -3.23 40.14 -8.49
C LEU A 625 -2.62 41.17 -9.45
N ALA A 626 -2.80 41.00 -10.76
CA ALA A 626 -2.35 41.98 -11.75
C ALA A 626 -3.27 43.21 -11.78
N ILE A 627 -4.59 43.03 -11.76
CA ILE A 627 -5.56 44.14 -11.76
C ILE A 627 -5.41 44.97 -10.49
N GLU A 628 -5.26 44.35 -9.31
CA GLU A 628 -5.01 45.03 -8.03
C GLU A 628 -3.74 45.91 -8.03
N ARG A 629 -2.75 45.60 -8.89
CA ARG A 629 -1.52 46.39 -9.04
C ARG A 629 -1.62 47.52 -10.05
N ILE A 630 -2.44 47.35 -11.09
CA ILE A 630 -2.61 48.31 -12.18
C ILE A 630 -3.64 49.39 -11.80
N GLU A 631 -4.65 49.00 -11.03
CA GLU A 631 -5.64 49.90 -10.45
C GLU A 631 -5.13 50.50 -9.12
N PRO A 632 -5.39 51.79 -8.82
CA PRO A 632 -6.23 52.74 -9.54
C PRO A 632 -5.49 53.61 -10.57
N THR A 633 -4.14 53.57 -10.64
CA THR A 633 -3.36 54.43 -11.54
C THR A 633 -2.19 53.64 -12.13
N PRO A 634 -2.08 53.51 -13.47
CA PRO A 634 -2.85 54.21 -14.52
C PRO A 634 -4.29 53.69 -14.73
N GLY A 635 -4.69 52.59 -14.07
CA GLY A 635 -5.94 51.88 -14.35
C GLY A 635 -5.83 51.01 -15.60
N LEU A 636 -6.59 49.92 -15.69
CA LEU A 636 -6.39 48.91 -16.73
C LEU A 636 -6.59 49.46 -18.15
N VAL A 637 -7.55 50.38 -18.32
CA VAL A 637 -7.82 51.04 -19.62
C VAL A 637 -6.69 52.00 -20.04
N GLY A 638 -5.99 52.58 -19.07
CA GLY A 638 -4.89 53.52 -19.28
C GLY A 638 -3.51 52.86 -19.35
N ALA A 639 -3.38 51.62 -18.88
CA ALA A 639 -2.12 50.90 -18.81
C ALA A 639 -1.52 50.57 -20.18
N THR A 640 -0.21 50.74 -20.29
CA THR A 640 0.59 50.29 -21.43
C THR A 640 0.79 48.77 -21.39
N PRO A 641 1.10 48.12 -22.53
CA PRO A 641 1.42 46.68 -22.54
C PRO A 641 2.56 46.31 -21.58
N GLU A 642 3.55 47.18 -21.42
CA GLU A 642 4.69 46.96 -20.52
C GLU A 642 4.28 47.00 -19.04
N GLU A 643 3.40 47.94 -18.65
CA GLU A 643 2.85 47.99 -17.29
C GLU A 643 2.02 46.75 -16.95
N ILE A 644 1.23 46.24 -17.91
CA ILE A 644 0.47 45.00 -17.77
C ILE A 644 1.41 43.79 -17.59
N ASP A 645 2.44 43.69 -18.44
CA ASP A 645 3.41 42.60 -18.39
C ASP A 645 4.23 42.62 -17.08
N ASN A 646 4.58 43.81 -16.59
CA ASN A 646 5.25 43.99 -15.29
C ASN A 646 4.37 43.58 -14.10
N ALA A 647 3.09 43.95 -14.10
CA ALA A 647 2.14 43.58 -13.05
C ALA A 647 1.90 42.07 -13.00
N LEU A 648 1.72 41.43 -14.17
CA LEU A 648 1.60 39.98 -14.28
C LEU A 648 2.89 39.26 -13.86
N GLY A 649 4.05 39.80 -14.21
CA GLY A 649 5.35 39.27 -13.77
C GLY A 649 5.52 39.32 -12.24
N ALA A 650 5.04 40.38 -11.59
CA ALA A 650 5.03 40.47 -10.13
C ALA A 650 4.04 39.47 -9.49
N ALA A 651 2.83 39.37 -10.03
CA ALA A 651 1.83 38.40 -9.58
C ALA A 651 2.32 36.94 -9.68
N ALA A 652 2.99 36.60 -10.79
CA ALA A 652 3.58 35.29 -11.02
C ALA A 652 4.65 34.93 -9.97
N ARG A 653 5.51 35.88 -9.59
CA ARG A 653 6.53 35.66 -8.54
C ARG A 653 5.88 35.37 -7.19
N ASP A 654 4.88 36.15 -6.81
CA ASP A 654 4.18 35.95 -5.55
C ASP A 654 3.51 34.57 -5.47
N ILE A 655 2.85 34.14 -6.56
CA ILE A 655 2.17 32.84 -6.62
C ILE A 655 3.19 31.71 -6.56
N ALA A 656 4.33 31.85 -7.24
CA ALA A 656 5.40 30.85 -7.22
C ALA A 656 5.87 30.53 -5.79
N GLU A 657 5.85 31.51 -4.88
CA GLU A 657 6.22 31.36 -3.48
C GLU A 657 5.07 30.88 -2.59
N ARG A 658 3.84 31.41 -2.79
CA ARG A 658 2.71 31.17 -1.88
C ARG A 658 1.97 29.85 -2.13
N TRP A 659 1.70 29.52 -3.39
CA TRP A 659 0.89 28.33 -3.73
C TRP A 659 1.45 27.02 -3.20
N PRO A 660 2.76 26.74 -3.28
CA PRO A 660 3.32 25.49 -2.75
C PRO A 660 3.04 25.24 -1.26
N LEU A 661 2.73 26.30 -0.50
CA LEU A 661 2.41 26.24 0.94
C LEU A 661 0.93 25.94 1.22
N THR A 662 0.07 26.03 0.21
CA THR A 662 -1.38 25.87 0.35
C THR A 662 -1.97 24.83 -0.61
N GLN A 663 -1.24 24.48 -1.67
CA GLN A 663 -1.67 23.59 -2.75
C GLN A 663 -0.51 22.69 -3.22
N ALA A 664 -0.86 21.55 -3.80
CA ALA A 664 0.09 20.63 -4.40
C ALA A 664 0.42 21.13 -5.80
N VAL A 665 1.66 21.57 -5.98
CA VAL A 665 2.15 22.08 -7.27
C VAL A 665 3.08 21.08 -7.94
N PRO A 666 3.28 21.19 -9.27
CA PRO A 666 4.29 20.39 -9.95
C PRO A 666 5.72 20.59 -9.44
N PRO A 667 6.64 19.68 -9.80
CA PRO A 667 8.06 19.87 -9.58
C PRO A 667 8.52 21.22 -10.13
N ARG A 668 9.45 21.88 -9.43
CA ARG A 668 9.81 23.29 -9.62
C ARG A 668 9.91 23.75 -11.08
N LEU A 669 10.57 22.98 -11.95
CA LEU A 669 10.74 23.36 -13.36
C LEU A 669 9.40 23.35 -14.13
N LEU A 670 8.57 22.34 -13.93
CA LEU A 670 7.23 22.25 -14.51
C LEU A 670 6.29 23.29 -13.90
N TRP A 671 6.45 23.59 -12.62
CA TRP A 671 5.67 24.61 -11.95
C TRP A 671 5.91 26.00 -12.54
N LEU A 672 7.17 26.39 -12.75
CA LEU A 672 7.51 27.67 -13.38
C LEU A 672 6.99 27.76 -14.82
N ASP A 673 7.05 26.67 -15.60
CA ASP A 673 6.46 26.63 -16.94
C ASP A 673 4.92 26.75 -16.91
N THR A 674 4.27 26.10 -15.94
CA THR A 674 2.82 26.19 -15.71
C THR A 674 2.40 27.62 -15.38
N ILE A 675 3.15 28.31 -14.51
CA ILE A 675 2.92 29.74 -14.20
C ILE A 675 3.08 30.59 -15.46
N GLU A 676 4.10 30.34 -16.29
CA GLU A 676 4.33 31.13 -17.50
C GLU A 676 3.20 30.92 -18.53
N GLU A 677 2.69 29.69 -18.68
CA GLU A 677 1.49 29.42 -19.49
C GLU A 677 0.26 30.14 -18.92
N ALA A 678 0.03 30.06 -17.61
CA ALA A 678 -1.06 30.79 -16.97
C ALA A 678 -0.92 32.32 -17.14
N ARG A 679 0.31 32.84 -17.10
CA ARG A 679 0.61 34.25 -17.38
C ARG A 679 0.26 34.64 -18.81
N ARG A 680 0.55 33.78 -19.80
CA ARG A 680 0.14 34.00 -21.20
C ARG A 680 -1.39 34.08 -21.34
N ARG A 681 -2.13 33.18 -20.66
CA ARG A 681 -3.61 33.19 -20.62
C ARG A 681 -4.15 34.45 -19.94
N ALA A 682 -3.61 34.81 -18.79
CA ALA A 682 -4.01 36.02 -18.06
C ALA A 682 -3.74 37.30 -18.87
N ARG A 683 -2.57 37.40 -19.53
CA ARG A 683 -2.24 38.50 -20.44
C ARG A 683 -3.28 38.67 -21.54
N ARG A 684 -3.75 37.56 -22.13
CA ARG A 684 -4.84 37.61 -23.11
C ARG A 684 -6.12 38.19 -22.50
N GLY A 685 -6.50 37.76 -21.30
CA GLY A 685 -7.69 38.25 -20.59
C GLY A 685 -7.68 39.76 -20.29
N LEU A 686 -6.49 40.35 -20.12
CA LEU A 686 -6.31 41.79 -19.89
C LEU A 686 -6.22 42.61 -21.18
N THR A 687 -5.86 41.99 -22.31
CA THR A 687 -5.56 42.68 -23.58
C THR A 687 -6.58 42.44 -24.69
N ILE A 688 -7.55 41.54 -24.48
CA ILE A 688 -8.60 41.21 -25.47
C ILE A 688 -9.59 42.36 -25.72
N ASP A 689 -9.62 43.37 -24.85
CA ASP A 689 -10.67 44.37 -24.82
C ASP A 689 -10.49 45.51 -25.83
N GLU A 690 -11.59 45.83 -26.53
CA GLU A 690 -11.81 47.20 -27.00
C GLU A 690 -12.06 48.11 -25.78
N ARG A 691 -11.42 49.30 -25.77
CA ARG A 691 -11.47 50.25 -24.65
C ARG A 691 -12.93 50.57 -24.27
N PHE A 692 -13.34 50.21 -23.05
CA PHE A 692 -14.71 50.40 -22.52
C PHE A 692 -14.97 51.86 -22.08
N GLY A 693 -14.62 52.82 -22.93
CA GLY A 693 -14.71 54.26 -22.65
C GLY A 693 -13.63 54.78 -21.68
N PRO A 694 -13.23 56.06 -21.78
CA PRO A 694 -12.33 56.71 -20.82
C PRO A 694 -12.93 56.76 -19.39
N GLY A 695 -12.09 56.61 -18.36
CA GLY A 695 -12.52 56.71 -16.96
C GLY A 695 -13.20 55.46 -16.40
N THR A 696 -13.19 54.34 -17.12
CA THR A 696 -13.66 53.05 -16.63
C THR A 696 -12.69 52.45 -15.62
N ARG A 697 -13.23 51.93 -14.51
CA ARG A 697 -12.49 51.19 -13.49
C ARG A 697 -12.74 49.70 -13.65
N SER A 698 -11.68 48.89 -13.56
CA SER A 698 -11.76 47.44 -13.64
C SER A 698 -11.56 46.81 -12.27
N PHE A 699 -12.38 45.83 -11.94
CA PHE A 699 -12.31 45.10 -10.68
C PHE A 699 -12.30 43.61 -10.99
N SER A 700 -11.55 42.82 -10.23
CA SER A 700 -11.43 41.37 -10.45
C SER A 700 -11.72 40.59 -9.18
N GLU A 701 -12.20 39.36 -9.33
CA GLU A 701 -12.58 38.47 -8.23
C GLU A 701 -13.55 39.12 -7.24
N VAL A 702 -14.50 39.88 -7.80
CA VAL A 702 -15.47 40.75 -7.13
C VAL A 702 -16.37 39.91 -6.21
N PRO A 703 -16.19 39.98 -4.88
CA PRO A 703 -16.95 39.16 -3.96
C PRO A 703 -18.36 39.72 -3.72
N PHE A 704 -19.32 38.85 -3.46
CA PHE A 704 -20.69 39.23 -3.09
C PHE A 704 -21.35 38.19 -2.19
N GLY A 705 -22.38 38.61 -1.44
CA GLY A 705 -23.18 37.72 -0.61
C GLY A 705 -22.41 37.11 0.56
N ASN A 706 -21.43 37.85 1.12
CA ASN A 706 -20.66 37.43 2.28
C ASN A 706 -20.96 38.35 3.49
N PRO A 707 -21.98 38.02 4.32
CA PRO A 707 -22.37 38.85 5.47
C PRO A 707 -21.25 39.07 6.50
N GLN A 708 -20.25 38.19 6.51
CA GLN A 708 -19.11 38.22 7.41
C GLN A 708 -17.87 38.90 6.80
N SER A 709 -18.00 39.58 5.65
CA SER A 709 -16.84 40.23 5.03
C SER A 709 -16.24 41.28 5.98
N PRO A 710 -14.92 41.24 6.26
CA PRO A 710 -14.26 42.25 7.08
C PRO A 710 -14.08 43.59 6.35
N ALA A 711 -14.41 43.67 5.06
CA ALA A 711 -14.27 44.89 4.26
C ALA A 711 -15.11 46.05 4.84
N GLU A 712 -14.45 47.13 5.24
CA GLU A 712 -15.09 48.38 5.68
C GLU A 712 -15.44 49.30 4.51
N ARG A 713 -14.88 49.03 3.32
CA ARG A 713 -14.97 49.90 2.15
C ARG A 713 -16.12 49.43 1.23
N ILE A 714 -17.08 50.32 0.98
CA ILE A 714 -18.31 50.08 0.20
C ILE A 714 -18.15 50.51 -1.27
N ASP A 715 -17.06 51.17 -1.65
CA ASP A 715 -16.82 51.59 -3.04
C ASP A 715 -16.07 50.50 -3.82
N PRO A 716 -16.60 50.00 -4.95
CA PRO A 716 -17.84 50.41 -5.66
C PRO A 716 -19.16 49.73 -5.21
N TRP A 717 -19.13 48.63 -4.46
CA TRP A 717 -20.32 47.93 -3.93
C TRP A 717 -20.07 47.32 -2.53
N ASP A 718 -21.15 47.00 -1.81
CA ASP A 718 -21.10 46.35 -0.50
C ASP A 718 -21.04 44.81 -0.64
N GLU A 719 -19.90 44.22 -0.27
CA GLU A 719 -19.69 42.76 -0.30
C GLU A 719 -20.61 41.98 0.67
N ARG A 720 -21.14 42.67 1.70
CA ARG A 720 -22.03 42.10 2.73
C ARG A 720 -23.48 42.07 2.28
N GLN A 721 -23.82 42.76 1.19
CA GLN A 721 -25.18 42.81 0.67
C GLN A 721 -25.68 41.39 0.37
N GLU A 722 -26.77 41.01 1.02
CA GLU A 722 -27.40 39.72 0.79
C GLU A 722 -28.14 39.74 -0.56
N ILE A 723 -27.87 38.72 -1.38
CA ILE A 723 -28.48 38.57 -2.70
C ILE A 723 -29.41 37.36 -2.66
N VAL A 724 -30.71 37.62 -2.70
CA VAL A 724 -31.75 36.59 -2.70
C VAL A 724 -32.37 36.52 -4.08
N ILE A 725 -32.46 35.31 -4.63
CA ILE A 725 -32.99 35.04 -5.97
C ILE A 725 -34.12 34.01 -5.95
N GLY A 726 -34.97 34.09 -6.99
CA GLY A 726 -36.09 33.18 -7.20
C GLY A 726 -37.20 33.34 -6.16
N GLN A 727 -38.30 32.65 -6.38
CA GLN A 727 -39.41 32.57 -5.41
C GLN A 727 -39.04 31.70 -4.20
N SER A 728 -38.08 30.80 -4.38
CA SER A 728 -37.61 29.88 -3.33
C SER A 728 -36.73 30.54 -2.27
N GLY A 729 -36.32 31.80 -2.48
CA GLY A 729 -35.50 32.56 -1.54
C GLY A 729 -34.07 32.05 -1.42
N ILE A 730 -33.44 31.66 -2.55
CA ILE A 730 -32.07 31.17 -2.54
C ILE A 730 -31.10 32.31 -2.32
N ARG A 731 -30.23 32.17 -1.32
CA ARG A 731 -29.17 33.13 -1.03
C ARG A 731 -27.98 32.84 -1.92
N LEU A 732 -27.46 33.84 -2.63
CA LEU A 732 -26.27 33.73 -3.45
C LEU A 732 -25.03 34.20 -2.71
N LYS A 733 -23.90 33.55 -2.98
CA LYS A 733 -22.56 34.03 -2.67
C LYS A 733 -21.60 33.64 -3.78
N GLY A 734 -20.55 34.43 -4.00
CA GLY A 734 -19.55 34.08 -5.00
C GLY A 734 -18.57 35.19 -5.27
N ARG A 735 -17.84 35.02 -6.37
CA ARG A 735 -16.92 35.99 -6.94
C ARG A 735 -17.23 36.13 -8.42
N ILE A 736 -17.27 37.36 -8.92
CA ILE A 736 -17.37 37.65 -10.35
C ILE A 736 -15.95 37.92 -10.86
N ASP A 737 -15.51 37.18 -11.87
CA ASP A 737 -14.10 37.17 -12.28
C ASP A 737 -13.59 38.56 -12.65
N ARG A 738 -14.37 39.33 -13.43
CA ARG A 738 -14.10 40.75 -13.70
C ARG A 738 -15.36 41.57 -13.97
N VAL A 739 -15.38 42.78 -13.40
CA VAL A 739 -16.40 43.81 -13.62
C VAL A 739 -15.72 45.12 -14.02
N ASP A 740 -16.07 45.65 -15.19
CA ASP A 740 -15.70 46.98 -15.64
C ASP A 740 -16.87 47.94 -15.44
N VAL A 741 -16.63 49.06 -14.75
CA VAL A 741 -17.67 50.05 -14.43
C VAL A 741 -17.28 51.41 -15.02
N LYS A 742 -18.16 51.99 -15.83
CA LYS A 742 -17.97 53.37 -16.34
C LYS A 742 -17.99 54.39 -15.18
N ALA A 743 -17.35 55.54 -15.38
CA ALA A 743 -17.32 56.61 -14.39
C ALA A 743 -18.71 57.07 -13.92
N ASP A 744 -19.75 56.95 -14.76
CA ASP A 744 -21.14 57.29 -14.45
C ASP A 744 -21.94 56.16 -13.79
N ARG A 745 -21.33 54.97 -13.59
CA ARG A 745 -21.92 53.72 -13.08
C ARG A 745 -23.12 53.18 -13.89
N ARG A 746 -23.46 53.79 -15.03
CA ARG A 746 -24.64 53.39 -15.84
C ARG A 746 -24.34 52.24 -16.80
N GLY A 747 -23.09 52.13 -17.24
CA GLY A 747 -22.62 51.02 -18.07
C GLY A 747 -21.71 50.09 -17.28
N VAL A 748 -22.10 48.82 -17.20
CA VAL A 748 -21.33 47.76 -16.52
C VAL A 748 -21.06 46.63 -17.51
N ARG A 749 -19.82 46.15 -17.55
CA ARG A 749 -19.43 44.98 -18.34
C ARG A 749 -18.84 43.91 -17.44
N MET A 750 -19.47 42.74 -17.42
CA MET A 750 -19.01 41.57 -16.68
C MET A 750 -18.33 40.60 -17.63
N SER A 751 -17.13 40.14 -17.26
CA SER A 751 -16.38 39.14 -18.02
C SER A 751 -16.20 37.89 -17.18
N ASP A 752 -16.64 36.75 -17.70
CA ASP A 752 -16.38 35.42 -17.15
C ASP A 752 -15.27 34.77 -17.99
N TYR A 753 -14.17 34.41 -17.32
CA TYR A 753 -12.98 33.89 -17.98
C TYR A 753 -13.01 32.36 -18.01
N LYS A 754 -12.63 31.78 -19.15
CA LYS A 754 -12.57 30.34 -19.37
C LYS A 754 -11.20 29.92 -19.90
N THR A 755 -10.56 28.99 -19.22
CA THR A 755 -9.25 28.44 -19.60
C THR A 755 -9.33 27.18 -20.47
N GLY A 756 -10.53 26.59 -20.58
CA GLY A 756 -10.78 25.42 -21.43
C GLY A 756 -10.87 25.73 -22.92
N THR A 757 -11.13 24.71 -23.73
CA THR A 757 -11.25 24.84 -25.18
C THR A 757 -12.45 25.69 -25.60
N THR A 758 -12.25 26.66 -26.52
CA THR A 758 -13.33 27.47 -27.10
C THR A 758 -14.33 26.58 -27.87
N PRO A 759 -15.63 26.57 -27.53
CA PRO A 759 -16.66 25.90 -28.32
C PRO A 759 -16.82 26.52 -29.71
N ARG A 760 -17.14 25.69 -30.72
CA ARG A 760 -17.32 26.18 -32.11
C ARG A 760 -18.43 27.25 -32.23
N ASN A 761 -19.48 27.12 -31.43
CA ASN A 761 -20.66 27.98 -31.46
C ASN A 761 -20.75 28.88 -30.20
N VAL A 762 -19.61 29.32 -29.65
CA VAL A 762 -19.56 30.08 -28.38
C VAL A 762 -20.46 31.32 -28.35
N ARG A 763 -20.80 31.90 -29.51
CA ARG A 763 -21.71 33.06 -29.63
C ARG A 763 -23.18 32.71 -29.45
N ASP A 764 -23.55 31.46 -29.69
CA ASP A 764 -24.92 30.97 -29.58
C ASP A 764 -25.21 30.42 -28.18
N VAL A 765 -24.18 30.24 -27.35
CA VAL A 765 -24.29 29.79 -25.96
C VAL A 765 -25.05 30.83 -25.16
N ILE A 766 -26.22 30.45 -24.61
CA ILE A 766 -26.98 31.27 -23.66
C ILE A 766 -27.01 30.60 -22.30
N LEU A 767 -27.71 29.47 -22.16
CA LEU A 767 -27.74 28.66 -20.93
C LEU A 767 -27.10 27.27 -21.13
N ASP A 768 -26.98 26.78 -22.36
CA ASP A 768 -26.31 25.52 -22.74
C ASP A 768 -26.76 24.33 -21.88
N GLY A 769 -28.05 24.06 -21.89
CA GLY A 769 -28.64 23.02 -21.05
C GLY A 769 -28.61 23.32 -19.54
N GLY A 770 -28.35 24.56 -19.14
CA GLY A 770 -28.01 24.98 -17.77
C GLY A 770 -26.54 24.77 -17.39
N ALA A 771 -25.63 24.51 -18.35
CA ALA A 771 -24.19 24.38 -18.08
C ALA A 771 -23.52 25.74 -17.90
N GLU A 772 -24.09 26.78 -18.53
CA GLU A 772 -23.67 28.17 -18.41
C GLU A 772 -24.75 28.97 -17.67
N VAL A 773 -24.58 29.12 -16.36
CA VAL A 773 -25.49 29.90 -15.50
C VAL A 773 -24.84 31.18 -14.99
N GLN A 774 -23.54 31.35 -15.21
CA GLN A 774 -22.75 32.39 -14.57
C GLN A 774 -23.13 33.76 -15.12
N ARG A 775 -23.27 33.91 -16.44
CA ARG A 775 -23.62 35.22 -17.02
C ARG A 775 -24.95 35.77 -16.51
N ALA A 776 -26.01 34.96 -16.56
CA ALA A 776 -27.32 35.36 -16.06
C ALA A 776 -27.31 35.61 -14.54
N LEU A 777 -26.69 34.73 -13.72
CA LEU A 777 -26.61 34.94 -12.26
C LEU A 777 -25.84 36.20 -11.88
N TYR A 778 -24.73 36.46 -12.56
CA TYR A 778 -23.90 37.62 -12.27
C TYR A 778 -24.55 38.91 -12.78
N ALA A 779 -25.34 38.88 -13.86
CA ALA A 779 -26.15 40.02 -14.26
C ALA A 779 -27.20 40.38 -13.19
N ILE A 780 -27.95 39.39 -12.69
CA ILE A 780 -28.90 39.57 -11.57
C ILE A 780 -28.19 40.15 -10.35
N THR A 781 -27.01 39.64 -10.03
CA THR A 781 -26.16 40.11 -8.93
C THR A 781 -25.73 41.57 -9.13
N ILE A 782 -25.25 41.94 -10.31
CA ILE A 782 -24.81 43.30 -10.64
C ILE A 782 -25.97 44.28 -10.55
N ARG A 783 -27.18 43.93 -11.02
CA ARG A 783 -28.38 44.77 -10.88
C ARG A 783 -28.70 45.10 -9.42
N ARG A 784 -28.34 44.22 -8.48
CA ARG A 784 -28.51 44.44 -7.03
C ARG A 784 -27.37 45.23 -6.40
N LEU A 785 -26.13 44.97 -6.81
CA LEU A 785 -24.93 45.64 -6.28
C LEU A 785 -24.74 47.07 -6.82
N ILE A 786 -25.15 47.31 -8.07
CA ILE A 786 -25.04 48.60 -8.75
C ILE A 786 -26.43 48.98 -9.32
N PRO A 787 -27.35 49.50 -8.49
CA PRO A 787 -28.70 49.84 -8.93
C PRO A 787 -28.75 50.93 -10.02
N GLU A 788 -27.67 51.71 -10.19
CA GLU A 788 -27.55 52.73 -11.23
C GLU A 788 -27.27 52.15 -12.62
N ALA A 789 -26.88 50.87 -12.71
CA ALA A 789 -26.54 50.20 -13.95
C ALA A 789 -27.79 50.04 -14.85
N ARG A 790 -27.81 50.77 -15.97
CA ARG A 790 -28.88 50.69 -16.98
C ARG A 790 -28.53 49.77 -18.13
N THR A 791 -27.24 49.62 -18.41
CA THR A 791 -26.73 48.78 -19.49
C THR A 791 -25.74 47.80 -18.88
N ILE A 792 -26.09 46.51 -18.91
CA ILE A 792 -25.24 45.42 -18.46
C ILE A 792 -24.92 44.55 -19.66
N ILE A 793 -23.62 44.38 -19.92
CA ILE A 793 -23.11 43.46 -20.93
C ILE A 793 -22.37 42.35 -20.19
N THR A 794 -22.83 41.12 -20.37
CA THR A 794 -22.14 39.94 -19.82
C THR A 794 -21.42 39.22 -20.94
N ARG A 795 -20.20 38.73 -20.72
CA ARG A 795 -19.46 38.04 -21.78
C ARG A 795 -18.65 36.86 -21.29
N LEU A 796 -18.60 35.82 -22.11
CA LEU A 796 -17.67 34.71 -21.96
C LEU A 796 -16.38 35.02 -22.72
N VAL A 797 -15.25 34.83 -22.03
CA VAL A 797 -13.92 35.08 -22.56
C VAL A 797 -13.08 33.83 -22.45
N TYR A 798 -12.96 33.10 -23.55
CA TYR A 798 -12.06 31.96 -23.64
C TYR A 798 -10.62 32.44 -23.89
N LEU A 799 -9.71 32.01 -23.02
CA LEU A 799 -8.30 32.40 -23.04
C LEU A 799 -7.44 31.47 -23.89
N ASP A 800 -8.04 30.39 -24.43
CA ASP A 800 -7.33 29.40 -25.24
C ASP A 800 -7.01 29.90 -26.66
N THR A 801 -7.84 30.80 -27.20
CA THR A 801 -7.76 31.35 -28.57
C THR A 801 -7.68 32.88 -28.63
N MET A 802 -7.35 33.41 -29.82
CA MET A 802 -7.39 34.85 -30.11
C MET A 802 -8.77 35.32 -30.61
N GLY A 803 -9.82 34.51 -30.46
CA GLY A 803 -11.19 34.87 -30.83
C GLY A 803 -11.76 36.04 -30.00
N PRO A 804 -12.84 36.70 -30.48
CA PRO A 804 -13.54 37.73 -29.72
C PRO A 804 -14.40 37.13 -28.60
N ALA A 805 -14.73 37.94 -27.59
CA ALA A 805 -15.62 37.54 -26.50
C ALA A 805 -17.06 37.31 -26.98
N ALA A 806 -17.78 36.37 -26.35
CA ALA A 806 -19.19 36.09 -26.63
C ALA A 806 -20.09 36.82 -25.62
N GLY A 807 -20.68 37.94 -26.07
CA GLY A 807 -21.52 38.81 -25.24
C GLY A 807 -23.01 38.44 -25.24
N LEU A 808 -23.68 38.71 -24.12
CA LEU A 808 -25.14 38.80 -23.97
C LEU A 808 -25.50 40.14 -23.34
N ASP A 809 -26.48 40.80 -23.91
CA ASP A 809 -27.07 42.05 -23.44
C ASP A 809 -28.55 42.15 -23.85
N GLY A 810 -29.21 43.22 -23.41
CA GLY A 810 -30.59 43.55 -23.75
C GLY A 810 -31.59 42.42 -23.49
N ASP A 811 -32.57 42.28 -24.39
CA ASP A 811 -33.69 41.34 -24.27
C ASP A 811 -33.25 39.86 -24.21
N ILE A 812 -32.06 39.51 -24.72
CA ILE A 812 -31.56 38.13 -24.67
C ILE A 812 -31.09 37.82 -23.25
N LEU A 813 -30.35 38.74 -22.63
CA LEU A 813 -29.88 38.59 -21.26
C LEU A 813 -31.06 38.53 -20.28
N GLU A 814 -32.04 39.42 -20.43
CA GLU A 814 -33.21 39.47 -19.54
C GLU A 814 -34.04 38.17 -19.60
N ARG A 815 -34.25 37.61 -20.79
CA ARG A 815 -34.91 36.29 -20.93
C ARG A 815 -34.11 35.16 -20.28
N ALA A 816 -32.78 35.18 -20.40
CA ALA A 816 -31.92 34.20 -19.74
C ALA A 816 -31.99 34.29 -18.20
N GLU A 817 -32.05 35.51 -17.64
CA GLU A 817 -32.26 35.76 -16.21
C GLU A 817 -33.60 35.15 -15.74
N GLU A 818 -34.70 35.43 -16.44
CA GLU A 818 -36.03 34.91 -16.11
C GLU A 818 -36.12 33.38 -16.17
N MET A 819 -35.61 32.79 -17.25
CA MET A 819 -35.60 31.34 -17.43
C MET A 819 -34.78 30.65 -16.34
N LEU A 820 -33.60 31.18 -16.02
CA LEU A 820 -32.76 30.60 -14.99
C LEU A 820 -33.43 30.61 -13.61
N LEU A 821 -34.05 31.74 -13.23
CA LEU A 821 -34.78 31.83 -11.97
C LEU A 821 -35.92 30.82 -11.90
N HIS A 822 -36.67 30.66 -13.00
CA HIS A 822 -37.75 29.69 -13.11
C HIS A 822 -37.27 28.25 -12.86
N PHE A 823 -36.19 27.82 -13.51
CA PHE A 823 -35.68 26.45 -13.34
C PHE A 823 -35.00 26.22 -11.99
N ILE A 824 -34.38 27.25 -11.39
CA ILE A 824 -33.89 27.16 -10.00
C ILE A 824 -35.05 26.85 -9.06
N ASP A 825 -36.17 27.55 -9.20
CA ASP A 825 -37.36 27.31 -8.35
C ASP A 825 -37.92 25.89 -8.54
N ILE A 826 -37.96 25.40 -9.79
CA ILE A 826 -38.34 24.01 -10.09
C ILE A 826 -37.42 23.01 -9.40
N ALA A 827 -36.10 23.18 -9.50
CA ALA A 827 -35.13 22.26 -8.91
C ALA A 827 -35.22 22.25 -7.38
N VAL A 828 -35.42 23.42 -6.76
CA VAL A 828 -35.61 23.55 -5.31
C VAL A 828 -36.89 22.86 -4.85
N GLU A 829 -37.99 23.03 -5.57
CA GLU A 829 -39.25 22.32 -5.31
C GLU A 829 -39.08 20.81 -5.44
N GLY A 830 -38.37 20.35 -6.48
CA GLY A 830 -38.00 18.95 -6.69
C GLY A 830 -37.27 18.37 -5.48
N LEU A 831 -36.19 19.02 -5.04
CA LEU A 831 -35.44 18.59 -3.86
C LEU A 831 -36.29 18.59 -2.58
N ARG A 832 -37.15 19.59 -2.36
CA ARG A 832 -38.05 19.63 -1.20
C ARG A 832 -39.08 18.50 -1.23
N SER A 833 -39.56 18.13 -2.42
CA SER A 833 -40.50 17.01 -2.61
C SER A 833 -39.87 15.63 -2.45
N GLY A 834 -38.54 15.54 -2.36
CA GLY A 834 -37.82 14.27 -2.17
C GLY A 834 -37.21 13.69 -3.44
N VAL A 835 -37.08 14.50 -4.51
CA VAL A 835 -36.65 14.08 -5.84
C VAL A 835 -35.29 14.67 -6.15
N ALA A 836 -34.22 13.87 -6.09
CA ALA A 836 -32.88 14.25 -6.53
C ALA A 836 -32.29 13.18 -7.45
N TYR A 837 -32.94 12.93 -8.58
CA TYR A 837 -32.46 11.95 -9.54
C TYR A 837 -31.26 12.49 -10.35
N PRO A 838 -30.42 11.61 -10.93
CA PRO A 838 -29.32 12.00 -11.82
C PRO A 838 -29.82 12.87 -12.98
N GLY A 839 -29.10 13.96 -13.25
CA GLY A 839 -29.27 14.76 -14.47
C GLY A 839 -28.15 14.49 -15.50
N PRO A 840 -28.05 15.29 -16.57
CA PRO A 840 -27.05 15.10 -17.63
C PRO A 840 -25.60 15.05 -17.11
N ASP A 841 -25.25 15.91 -16.13
CA ASP A 841 -23.89 16.00 -15.61
C ASP A 841 -23.53 14.83 -14.69
N ALA A 842 -24.52 14.09 -14.16
CA ALA A 842 -24.28 12.90 -13.35
C ALA A 842 -23.44 11.84 -14.08
N PHE A 843 -23.61 11.76 -15.40
CA PHE A 843 -22.96 10.77 -16.25
C PHE A 843 -21.73 11.30 -17.00
N ALA A 844 -21.40 12.57 -16.85
CA ALA A 844 -20.30 13.19 -17.57
C ALA A 844 -18.93 12.67 -17.13
N GLY A 845 -17.96 12.68 -18.05
CA GLY A 845 -16.59 12.22 -17.78
C GLY A 845 -15.86 12.99 -16.69
N TYR A 846 -16.21 14.27 -16.52
CA TYR A 846 -15.63 15.18 -15.54
C TYR A 846 -16.30 15.15 -14.17
N ASN A 847 -17.42 14.42 -13.99
CA ASN A 847 -18.09 14.38 -12.70
C ASN A 847 -17.32 13.49 -11.73
N ASP A 848 -16.79 14.13 -10.70
CA ASP A 848 -16.00 13.55 -9.62
C ASP A 848 -16.80 12.56 -8.77
N LEU A 849 -18.12 12.76 -8.67
CA LEU A 849 -19.03 11.89 -7.92
C LEU A 849 -19.50 10.65 -8.72
N ARG A 850 -19.08 10.51 -9.98
CA ARG A 850 -19.49 9.39 -10.85
C ARG A 850 -19.08 8.02 -10.29
N ILE A 851 -18.03 7.95 -9.47
CA ILE A 851 -17.60 6.72 -8.78
C ILE A 851 -18.66 6.17 -7.81
N ALA A 852 -19.57 7.01 -7.32
CA ALA A 852 -20.67 6.61 -6.44
C ALA A 852 -21.88 6.05 -7.21
N LEU A 853 -21.89 6.16 -8.55
CA LEU A 853 -22.93 5.56 -9.40
C LEU A 853 -22.62 4.08 -9.71
N PRO A 854 -23.62 3.30 -10.19
CA PRO A 854 -23.41 1.90 -10.53
C PRO A 854 -22.29 1.70 -11.57
N ALA A 855 -21.42 0.71 -11.33
CA ALA A 855 -20.21 0.47 -12.14
C ALA A 855 -20.49 0.25 -13.64
N ALA A 856 -21.60 -0.39 -14.00
CA ALA A 856 -22.04 -0.54 -15.39
C ALA A 856 -22.84 0.70 -15.84
N LEU A 857 -22.18 1.88 -15.81
CA LEU A 857 -22.83 3.18 -15.89
C LEU A 857 -23.71 3.37 -17.11
N ASP A 858 -23.23 3.00 -18.31
CA ASP A 858 -24.00 3.16 -19.55
C ASP A 858 -25.27 2.29 -19.57
N ARG A 859 -25.18 1.07 -19.03
CA ARG A 859 -26.35 0.17 -18.92
C ARG A 859 -27.34 0.69 -17.88
N TYR A 860 -26.85 1.24 -16.78
CA TYR A 860 -27.68 1.87 -15.75
C TYR A 860 -28.40 3.10 -16.32
N ARG A 861 -27.65 4.02 -16.95
CA ARG A 861 -28.18 5.21 -17.61
C ARG A 861 -29.24 4.83 -18.64
N GLY A 862 -28.90 3.99 -19.61
CA GLY A 862 -29.81 3.62 -20.70
C GLY A 862 -31.11 2.96 -20.22
N ARG A 863 -31.08 2.23 -19.10
CA ARG A 863 -32.28 1.62 -18.51
C ARG A 863 -33.18 2.64 -17.82
N LYS A 864 -32.59 3.60 -17.10
CA LYS A 864 -33.31 4.53 -16.22
C LYS A 864 -33.62 5.87 -16.88
N GLU A 865 -33.04 6.18 -18.03
CA GLU A 865 -33.10 7.51 -18.65
C GLU A 865 -34.52 8.02 -18.85
N GLU A 866 -35.43 7.20 -19.40
CA GLU A 866 -36.84 7.57 -19.56
C GLU A 866 -37.51 7.84 -18.21
N GLY A 867 -37.24 7.01 -17.21
CA GLY A 867 -37.74 7.19 -15.86
C GLY A 867 -37.23 8.47 -15.20
N PHE A 868 -35.95 8.79 -15.36
CA PHE A 868 -35.36 10.03 -14.86
C PHE A 868 -35.92 11.28 -15.55
N LYS A 869 -36.12 11.23 -16.87
CA LYS A 869 -36.75 12.31 -17.63
C LYS A 869 -38.21 12.51 -17.21
N ALA A 870 -38.96 11.43 -17.05
CA ALA A 870 -40.36 11.51 -16.59
C ALA A 870 -40.47 12.09 -15.17
N ALA A 871 -39.63 11.63 -14.24
CA ALA A 871 -39.63 12.12 -12.86
C ALA A 871 -39.14 13.58 -12.73
N GLN A 872 -38.33 14.04 -13.68
CA GLN A 872 -37.79 15.41 -13.74
C GLN A 872 -38.33 16.20 -14.93
N GLN A 873 -39.55 15.90 -15.40
CA GLN A 873 -40.11 16.46 -16.63
C GLN A 873 -40.16 17.99 -16.67
N ARG A 874 -40.20 18.66 -15.50
CA ARG A 874 -40.17 20.11 -15.39
C ARG A 874 -38.77 20.72 -15.58
N LEU A 875 -37.70 19.94 -15.38
CA LEU A 875 -36.31 20.34 -15.63
C LEU A 875 -35.83 19.97 -17.03
N VAL A 876 -36.42 18.94 -17.67
CA VAL A 876 -36.03 18.49 -19.01
C VAL A 876 -35.97 19.64 -20.04
N PRO A 877 -36.93 20.59 -20.10
CA PRO A 877 -36.85 21.69 -21.04
C PRO A 877 -35.57 22.52 -20.92
N LEU A 878 -35.04 22.73 -19.70
CA LEU A 878 -33.76 23.42 -19.51
C LEU A 878 -32.62 22.68 -20.20
N TRP A 879 -32.61 21.34 -20.17
CA TRP A 879 -31.52 20.54 -20.73
C TRP A 879 -31.52 20.52 -22.27
N ASP A 880 -32.65 20.89 -22.89
CA ASP A 880 -32.80 21.03 -24.33
C ASP A 880 -32.54 22.48 -24.81
N GLU A 881 -32.34 23.44 -23.88
CA GLU A 881 -32.00 24.83 -24.22
C GLU A 881 -30.56 24.97 -24.74
N PRO A 882 -30.33 25.76 -25.81
CA PRO A 882 -29.01 25.98 -26.39
C PRO A 882 -28.06 26.88 -25.57
#